data_AF-A0A522PRS9-F1
#
_entry.id   AF-A0A522PRS9-F1
#
_cell.length_a   1.000
_cell.length_b   1.000
_cell.length_c   1.000
_cell.angle_alpha   90.00
_cell.angle_beta   90.00
_cell.angle_gamma   90.00
#
_symmetry.space_group_name_H-M   'P 1'
#
loop_
_entity.id
_entity.type
_entity.pdbx_description
1 polymer ?
#
loop_
_entity_poly.entity_id
_entity_poly.type
_entity_poly.pdbx_seq_one_letter_code
_entity_poly.pdbx_strand_id
1 'polypeptide(L)'
;MTQRNGNGAMPVLALEMDRMGQVRKKMIRFDREGQLENTLVQALYPGLSVATIDIPQEPLDTFEQAQVAQSLAKLECDGVGYALVGASGSAKNGKYYAVEAGYERRIAERFQYWPEAAMTYFGILVSPCQVRIEIPECRVMVVADRELGTNDSRGWIARSVINRLKLPEQRFYQFRLGFEKTQAKGGFKVMEDDVAEKLEADIILPQSSVKPEYKGPSRLLRWLIGGAKTFRGPVVLGIREVSRPLTFESSYTLIEHAGKDSIEMEVKPYALEQVAKLRAAVEQQDFEELFRLLGTSDYQRVFRAGEEPEPVESEYTSVENTILEAVLKADPTGFVLGHPWVNSQLARRFAHWAFKVCTAGGFSLPAFALADDGFLICHQGEVYSGSDWMPKEAASTNLPCRDLLVVRYPIRRKDDLLPLFSLGPEETLKLLVAELQQAGCGMSEAKALDEVLQRQLRLEGTLTLHSETAKRNGGDYDFDWVCVVEGDKFPRFVRDRFGYTEQAANQKNKLKKKQSPWWNLPQVALQAKGNQIGAITDLKTSCVAAGRHDLAEQLALELQAALDQLKHGTKPDREVIQAIRAQVPKAPWLGLKDKERVRDLPVHVEVPPTDAVGELYNFVRKEIQEFFSDETVRPIEDFRGLIAAGHFTREMDAEAAQVNRIYAANISMILARIEAYREALEKAQAELEAVKDDPKARKQAIFKRNQAASALNFYRRERSRQEVKALITFVQKWASQKTANREGWLQALYNRTTCGKGSGSIVFYAFPQEIVDQIVARTGGRPIRVHIPEACDGEVRIDSEGRVFLINPCPGPDGQVQERELFEVQVSPKGEVLRDFGRKGRPVIVERVRPFPIEAGRSVVQNGTVVFPGTVQRPKVQGRKAVN
;
A
#
# COMPACT_ATOMS: atom_id res chain seq x y z
N MET A 1 -33.09 7.22 3.96
CA MET A 1 -33.13 5.83 3.47
C MET A 1 -31.77 5.47 2.91
N THR A 2 -31.03 4.67 3.65
CA THR A 2 -29.67 4.18 3.38
C THR A 2 -29.74 3.05 2.35
N GLN A 3 -29.44 3.34 1.07
CA GLN A 3 -29.09 2.30 0.12
C GLN A 3 -27.74 1.70 0.57
N ARG A 4 -27.79 0.56 1.27
CA ARG A 4 -26.67 -0.38 1.28
C ARG A 4 -26.51 -0.87 -0.16
N ASN A 5 -25.45 -0.44 -0.84
CA ASN A 5 -25.12 -0.93 -2.18
C ASN A 5 -24.82 -2.43 -2.12
N GLY A 6 -25.81 -3.25 -2.45
CA GLY A 6 -25.73 -4.71 -2.52
C GLY A 6 -24.99 -5.24 -3.75
N ASN A 7 -23.82 -4.67 -4.10
CA ASN A 7 -22.98 -5.26 -5.14
C ASN A 7 -21.87 -6.06 -4.46
N GLY A 8 -22.03 -7.40 -4.45
CA GLY A 8 -21.03 -8.34 -3.97
C GLY A 8 -19.63 -8.07 -4.55
N ALA A 9 -18.61 -8.38 -3.76
CA ALA A 9 -17.22 -8.17 -4.15
C ALA A 9 -16.89 -8.91 -5.46
N MET A 10 -16.20 -8.24 -6.40
CA MET A 10 -15.75 -8.89 -7.64
C MET A 10 -14.54 -9.78 -7.34
N PRO A 11 -14.65 -11.11 -7.44
CA PRO A 11 -13.56 -12.01 -7.09
C PRO A 11 -12.46 -11.94 -8.15
N VAL A 12 -11.21 -12.01 -7.69
CA VAL A 12 -10.03 -11.97 -8.56
C VAL A 12 -9.33 -13.33 -8.53
N LEU A 13 -9.23 -13.98 -9.69
CA LEU A 13 -8.43 -15.20 -9.84
C LEU A 13 -6.94 -14.85 -9.72
N ALA A 14 -6.24 -15.41 -8.73
CA ALA A 14 -4.81 -15.16 -8.55
C ALA A 14 -3.98 -16.22 -9.28
N LEU A 15 -3.18 -15.79 -10.25
CA LEU A 15 -2.31 -16.62 -11.08
C LEU A 15 -0.84 -16.28 -10.84
N GLU A 16 0.01 -17.28 -10.94
CA GLU A 16 1.46 -17.13 -11.05
C GLU A 16 1.97 -17.83 -12.30
N MET A 17 2.99 -17.23 -12.91
CA MET A 17 3.69 -17.78 -14.06
C MET A 17 5.15 -18.01 -13.69
N ASP A 18 5.70 -19.17 -14.05
CA ASP A 18 7.12 -19.45 -13.91
C ASP A 18 7.94 -18.97 -15.13
N ARG A 19 9.26 -19.12 -15.05
CA ARG A 19 10.20 -18.73 -16.13
C ARG A 19 10.01 -19.48 -17.45
N MET A 20 9.33 -20.61 -17.42
CA MET A 20 9.00 -21.42 -18.60
C MET A 20 7.61 -21.08 -19.14
N GLY A 21 6.94 -20.06 -18.60
CA GLY A 21 5.61 -19.67 -18.99
C GLY A 21 4.51 -20.55 -18.40
N GLN A 22 4.82 -21.50 -17.50
CA GLN A 22 3.78 -22.35 -16.92
C GLN A 22 2.93 -21.55 -15.94
N VAL A 23 1.62 -21.52 -16.18
CA VAL A 23 0.65 -20.80 -15.37
C VAL A 23 0.08 -21.75 -14.31
N ARG A 24 0.03 -21.28 -13.07
CA ARG A 24 -0.56 -21.99 -11.94
C ARG A 24 -1.44 -21.06 -11.14
N LYS A 25 -2.51 -21.61 -10.56
CA LYS A 25 -3.28 -20.88 -9.56
C LYS A 25 -2.45 -20.69 -8.30
N LYS A 26 -2.47 -19.49 -7.76
CA LYS A 26 -1.95 -19.22 -6.43
C LYS A 26 -2.93 -19.74 -5.39
N MET A 27 -2.42 -20.15 -4.23
CA MET A 27 -3.27 -20.25 -3.04
C MET A 27 -3.88 -18.86 -2.79
N ILE A 28 -5.22 -18.80 -2.85
CA ILE A 28 -5.98 -17.56 -2.87
C ILE A 28 -5.77 -16.80 -1.55
N ARG A 29 -5.60 -15.47 -1.67
CA ARG A 29 -5.70 -14.54 -0.55
C ARG A 29 -7.15 -14.42 -0.11
N PHE A 30 -7.42 -14.56 1.18
CA PHE A 30 -8.71 -14.19 1.78
C PHE A 30 -8.60 -12.79 2.42
N ASP A 31 -8.25 -11.77 1.63
CA ASP A 31 -8.28 -10.37 2.08
C ASP A 31 -8.98 -9.47 1.04
N ARG A 32 -9.42 -8.28 1.48
CA ARG A 32 -10.00 -7.24 0.60
C ARG A 32 -9.09 -6.83 -0.56
N GLU A 33 -7.78 -7.09 -0.47
CA GLU A 33 -6.83 -6.83 -1.56
C GLU A 33 -6.92 -7.87 -2.69
N GLY A 34 -7.47 -9.06 -2.42
CA GLY A 34 -7.78 -10.10 -3.42
C GLY A 34 -9.15 -9.95 -4.08
N GLN A 35 -9.86 -8.85 -3.81
CA GLN A 35 -11.19 -8.55 -4.33
C GLN A 35 -11.22 -7.11 -4.87
N LEU A 36 -11.93 -6.89 -5.99
CA LEU A 36 -12.12 -5.55 -6.55
C LEU A 36 -13.39 -4.90 -5.97
N GLU A 37 -13.39 -4.66 -4.66
CA GLU A 37 -14.48 -3.99 -3.95
C GLU A 37 -14.36 -2.46 -4.04
N ASN A 38 -15.47 -1.76 -4.23
CA ASN A 38 -15.52 -0.29 -4.32
C ASN A 38 -14.58 0.30 -5.38
N THR A 39 -14.37 -0.43 -6.48
CA THR A 39 -13.54 0.00 -7.61
C THR A 39 -14.39 0.56 -8.75
N LEU A 40 -13.80 1.32 -9.67
CA LEU A 40 -14.49 1.80 -10.87
C LEU A 40 -14.79 0.64 -11.83
N VAL A 41 -13.88 -0.33 -11.95
CA VAL A 41 -14.06 -1.48 -12.84
C VAL A 41 -15.29 -2.30 -12.45
N GLN A 42 -15.55 -2.47 -11.15
CA GLN A 42 -16.72 -3.19 -10.66
C GLN A 42 -18.04 -2.54 -11.10
N ALA A 43 -18.12 -1.21 -11.09
CA ALA A 43 -19.32 -0.48 -11.50
C ALA A 43 -19.44 -0.34 -13.02
N LEU A 44 -18.34 -0.09 -13.73
CA LEU A 44 -18.35 0.10 -15.18
C LEU A 44 -18.56 -1.21 -15.96
N TYR A 45 -18.15 -2.33 -15.38
CA TYR A 45 -18.19 -3.65 -16.01
C TYR A 45 -18.76 -4.68 -15.03
N PRO A 46 -20.05 -4.59 -14.68
CA PRO A 46 -20.68 -5.58 -13.83
C PRO A 46 -20.54 -6.97 -14.47
N GLY A 47 -20.13 -7.96 -13.67
CA GLY A 47 -19.93 -9.33 -14.14
C GLY A 47 -18.56 -9.67 -14.73
N LEU A 48 -17.66 -8.69 -14.87
CA LEU A 48 -16.32 -8.93 -15.37
C LEU A 48 -15.57 -9.92 -14.47
N SER A 49 -15.14 -11.05 -15.04
CA SER A 49 -14.19 -11.95 -14.39
C SER A 49 -12.77 -11.42 -14.55
N VAL A 50 -12.09 -11.16 -13.44
CA VAL A 50 -10.72 -10.60 -13.42
C VAL A 50 -9.74 -11.64 -12.88
N ALA A 51 -8.56 -11.69 -13.46
CA ALA A 51 -7.40 -12.40 -12.94
C ALA A 51 -6.25 -11.44 -12.66
N THR A 52 -5.50 -11.69 -11.60
CA THR A 52 -4.17 -11.11 -11.38
C THR A 52 -3.11 -12.12 -11.77
N ILE A 53 -2.05 -11.67 -12.42
CA ILE A 53 -0.95 -12.55 -12.87
C ILE A 53 0.35 -11.96 -12.35
N ASP A 54 1.06 -12.76 -11.56
CA ASP A 54 2.45 -12.48 -11.22
C ASP A 54 3.36 -13.25 -12.18
N ILE A 55 4.24 -12.52 -12.86
CA ILE A 55 5.32 -13.12 -13.65
C ILE A 55 6.60 -13.22 -12.79
N PRO A 56 7.59 -14.03 -13.20
CA PRO A 56 8.86 -14.14 -12.48
C PRO A 56 9.48 -12.77 -12.25
N GLN A 57 10.15 -12.53 -11.11
CA GLN A 57 10.75 -11.22 -10.79
C GLN A 57 12.23 -11.15 -11.15
N GLU A 58 12.87 -12.30 -11.15
CA GLU A 58 14.26 -12.47 -11.50
C GLU A 58 14.56 -12.06 -12.96
N PRO A 59 15.83 -11.75 -13.26
CA PRO A 59 16.29 -11.58 -14.64
C PRO A 59 15.97 -12.84 -15.46
N LEU A 60 15.37 -12.62 -16.63
CA LEU A 60 15.03 -13.65 -17.60
C LEU A 60 15.96 -13.51 -18.82
N ASP A 61 16.43 -14.63 -19.35
CA ASP A 61 17.14 -14.65 -20.63
C ASP A 61 16.18 -14.45 -21.81
N THR A 62 16.70 -14.37 -23.03
CA THR A 62 15.89 -14.12 -24.24
C THR A 62 14.86 -15.22 -24.49
N PHE A 63 15.19 -16.48 -24.20
CA PHE A 63 14.29 -17.60 -24.38
C PHE A 63 13.19 -17.60 -23.31
N GLU A 64 13.56 -17.44 -22.04
CA GLU A 64 12.61 -17.32 -20.92
C GLU A 64 11.65 -16.13 -21.11
N GLN A 65 12.15 -14.98 -21.58
CA GLN A 65 11.31 -13.83 -21.92
C GLN A 65 10.29 -14.15 -23.01
N ALA A 66 10.68 -14.89 -24.05
CA ALA A 66 9.78 -15.29 -25.12
C ALA A 66 8.69 -16.25 -24.61
N GLN A 67 9.04 -17.23 -23.77
CA GLN A 67 8.09 -18.17 -23.17
C GLN A 67 7.04 -17.45 -22.29
N VAL A 68 7.49 -16.53 -21.45
CA VAL A 68 6.59 -15.72 -20.61
C VAL A 68 5.70 -14.83 -21.47
N ALA A 69 6.25 -14.15 -22.49
CA ALA A 69 5.47 -13.30 -23.40
C ALA A 69 4.39 -14.10 -24.15
N GLN A 70 4.75 -15.28 -24.66
CA GLN A 70 3.83 -16.17 -25.39
C GLN A 70 2.69 -16.64 -24.49
N SER A 71 3.00 -16.99 -23.24
CA SER A 71 2.02 -17.46 -22.27
C SER A 71 1.09 -16.33 -21.79
N LEU A 72 1.60 -15.10 -21.66
CA LEU A 72 0.77 -13.91 -21.40
C LEU A 72 -0.18 -13.59 -22.57
N ALA A 73 0.21 -13.89 -23.81
CA ALA A 73 -0.62 -13.67 -24.99
C ALA A 73 -1.74 -14.71 -25.14
N LYS A 74 -1.56 -15.91 -24.57
CA LYS A 74 -2.50 -17.05 -24.64
C LYS A 74 -2.78 -17.59 -23.25
N LEU A 75 -3.28 -16.72 -22.37
CA LEU A 75 -3.54 -17.10 -20.99
C LEU A 75 -4.82 -17.91 -20.90
N GLU A 76 -4.71 -19.14 -20.41
CA GLU A 76 -5.84 -20.03 -20.18
C GLU A 76 -5.75 -20.63 -18.78
N CYS A 77 -6.86 -20.63 -18.06
CA CYS A 77 -6.96 -21.28 -16.76
C CYS A 77 -8.35 -21.89 -16.59
N ASP A 78 -8.41 -23.17 -16.21
CA ASP A 78 -9.65 -23.96 -16.11
C ASP A 78 -10.56 -23.90 -17.36
N GLY A 79 -9.97 -23.89 -18.56
CA GLY A 79 -10.72 -23.79 -19.81
C GLY A 79 -11.31 -22.39 -20.10
N VAL A 80 -11.00 -21.39 -19.28
CA VAL A 80 -11.37 -19.98 -19.52
C VAL A 80 -10.17 -19.24 -20.10
N GLY A 81 -10.38 -18.62 -21.26
CA GLY A 81 -9.41 -17.73 -21.91
C GLY A 81 -9.40 -16.35 -21.26
N TYR A 82 -8.23 -15.88 -20.85
CA TYR A 82 -8.01 -14.57 -20.29
C TYR A 82 -7.13 -13.72 -21.21
N ALA A 83 -7.47 -12.44 -21.35
CA ALA A 83 -6.68 -11.45 -22.06
C ALA A 83 -6.05 -10.49 -21.06
N LEU A 84 -4.74 -10.28 -21.18
CA LEU A 84 -4.04 -9.22 -20.46
C LEU A 84 -4.66 -7.86 -20.80
N VAL A 85 -4.85 -6.97 -19.83
CA VAL A 85 -5.47 -5.66 -20.08
C VAL A 85 -4.77 -4.47 -19.44
N GLY A 86 -3.89 -4.68 -18.45
CA GLY A 86 -3.20 -3.56 -17.83
C GLY A 86 -2.53 -3.91 -16.51
N ALA A 87 -2.11 -2.87 -15.80
CA ALA A 87 -1.46 -2.98 -14.49
C ALA A 87 -1.80 -1.80 -13.58
N SER A 88 -1.47 -1.93 -12.29
CA SER A 88 -1.41 -0.80 -11.36
C SER A 88 0.05 -0.41 -11.12
N GLY A 89 0.33 0.37 -10.06
CA GLY A 89 1.70 0.65 -9.61
C GLY A 89 2.53 -0.61 -9.29
N SER A 90 1.91 -1.80 -9.25
CA SER A 90 2.58 -3.10 -9.11
C SER A 90 3.22 -3.63 -10.40
N ALA A 91 3.08 -2.96 -11.55
CA ALA A 91 3.70 -3.38 -12.81
C ALA A 91 5.22 -3.58 -12.68
N LYS A 92 5.89 -2.70 -11.91
CA LYS A 92 7.33 -2.79 -11.59
C LYS A 92 7.71 -4.07 -10.84
N ASN A 93 6.75 -4.65 -10.12
CA ASN A 93 6.84 -5.92 -9.40
C ASN A 93 6.24 -7.08 -10.24
N GLY A 94 6.11 -6.92 -11.56
CA GLY A 94 5.59 -7.91 -12.49
C GLY A 94 4.20 -8.45 -12.15
N LYS A 95 3.31 -7.62 -11.57
CA LYS A 95 1.91 -7.99 -11.31
C LYS A 95 0.98 -7.23 -12.24
N TYR A 96 0.16 -7.97 -12.97
CA TYR A 96 -0.72 -7.45 -14.01
C TYR A 96 -2.16 -7.95 -13.82
N TYR A 97 -3.08 -7.34 -14.56
CA TYR A 97 -4.48 -7.74 -14.62
C TYR A 97 -4.81 -8.30 -16.00
N ALA A 98 -5.53 -9.41 -15.99
CA ALA A 98 -6.21 -9.96 -17.14
C ALA A 98 -7.70 -10.07 -16.86
N VAL A 99 -8.49 -10.09 -17.92
CA VAL A 99 -9.94 -10.28 -17.87
C VAL A 99 -10.33 -11.39 -18.82
N GLU A 100 -11.53 -11.93 -18.66
CA GLU A 100 -12.07 -12.85 -19.66
C GLU A 100 -11.97 -12.24 -21.08
N ALA A 101 -11.50 -13.04 -22.05
CA ALA A 101 -11.13 -12.55 -23.38
C ALA A 101 -12.26 -11.78 -24.09
N GLY A 102 -13.54 -12.11 -23.84
CA GLY A 102 -14.69 -11.39 -24.39
C GLY A 102 -14.78 -9.91 -23.98
N TYR A 103 -14.17 -9.52 -22.86
CA TYR A 103 -14.15 -8.13 -22.39
C TYR A 103 -12.94 -7.32 -22.88
N GLU A 104 -11.94 -7.97 -23.49
CA GLU A 104 -10.69 -7.32 -23.92
C GLU A 104 -10.97 -6.07 -24.75
N ARG A 105 -11.82 -6.17 -25.77
CA ARG A 105 -12.12 -5.06 -26.69
C ARG A 105 -12.72 -3.86 -25.95
N ARG A 106 -13.63 -4.09 -25.00
CA ARG A 106 -14.29 -3.01 -24.24
C ARG A 106 -13.31 -2.28 -23.33
N ILE A 107 -12.33 -2.99 -22.78
CA ILE A 107 -11.24 -2.39 -22.01
C ILE A 107 -10.25 -1.68 -22.93
N ALA A 108 -9.86 -2.30 -24.04
CA ALA A 108 -8.94 -1.73 -25.01
C ALA A 108 -9.47 -0.41 -25.59
N GLU A 109 -10.75 -0.33 -25.97
CA GLU A 109 -11.41 0.90 -26.44
C GLU A 109 -11.25 2.05 -25.44
N ARG A 110 -11.40 1.76 -24.15
CA ARG A 110 -11.26 2.73 -23.06
C ARG A 110 -9.84 3.29 -22.92
N PHE A 111 -8.83 2.51 -23.30
CA PHE A 111 -7.44 2.96 -23.41
C PHE A 111 -7.06 3.33 -24.84
N GLN A 112 -8.02 3.49 -25.76
CA GLN A 112 -7.79 3.83 -27.17
C GLN A 112 -6.81 2.87 -27.86
N TYR A 113 -6.86 1.58 -27.51
CA TYR A 113 -5.96 0.53 -27.99
C TYR A 113 -4.47 0.86 -27.77
N TRP A 114 -4.16 1.55 -26.67
CA TRP A 114 -2.81 1.98 -26.32
C TRP A 114 -2.25 1.22 -25.10
N PRO A 115 -1.38 0.20 -25.33
CA PRO A 115 -0.79 -0.63 -24.29
C PRO A 115 -0.07 0.12 -23.18
N GLU A 116 0.77 1.10 -23.52
CA GLU A 116 1.55 1.84 -22.51
C GLU A 116 0.62 2.65 -21.58
N ALA A 117 -0.47 3.20 -22.13
CA ALA A 117 -1.50 3.84 -21.31
C ALA A 117 -2.26 2.85 -20.44
N ALA A 118 -2.62 1.68 -20.95
CA ALA A 118 -3.27 0.64 -20.17
C ALA A 118 -2.36 0.15 -19.02
N MET A 119 -1.08 -0.09 -19.28
CA MET A 119 -0.12 -0.48 -18.23
C MET A 119 0.14 0.61 -17.19
N THR A 120 0.03 1.89 -17.57
CA THR A 120 0.24 3.02 -16.66
C THR A 120 -1.01 3.40 -15.86
N TYR A 121 -2.18 3.34 -16.50
CA TYR A 121 -3.40 3.98 -16.01
C TYR A 121 -4.53 3.02 -15.67
N PHE A 122 -4.40 1.71 -15.92
CA PHE A 122 -5.42 0.73 -15.50
C PHE A 122 -5.65 0.73 -13.98
N GLY A 123 -4.63 1.12 -13.21
CA GLY A 123 -4.74 1.43 -11.78
C GLY A 123 -5.88 2.39 -11.42
N ILE A 124 -6.32 3.28 -12.31
CA ILE A 124 -7.49 4.16 -12.09
C ILE A 124 -8.77 3.35 -11.89
N LEU A 125 -8.91 2.23 -12.61
CA LEU A 125 -10.11 1.40 -12.61
C LEU A 125 -10.14 0.41 -11.44
N VAL A 126 -8.98 -0.13 -11.06
CA VAL A 126 -8.86 -1.21 -10.04
C VAL A 126 -8.48 -0.72 -8.64
N SER A 127 -8.17 0.57 -8.47
CA SER A 127 -7.89 1.10 -7.12
C SER A 127 -9.18 1.14 -6.30
N PRO A 128 -9.21 0.59 -5.06
CA PRO A 128 -10.36 0.69 -4.20
C PRO A 128 -10.57 2.13 -3.74
N CYS A 129 -11.79 2.64 -3.86
CA CYS A 129 -12.20 3.95 -3.36
C CYS A 129 -12.76 3.83 -1.94
N GLN A 130 -12.59 4.88 -1.13
CA GLN A 130 -13.25 4.98 0.18
C GLN A 130 -14.77 5.00 0.02
N VAL A 131 -15.24 5.75 -0.99
CA VAL A 131 -16.64 5.84 -1.39
C VAL A 131 -16.74 5.88 -2.92
N ARG A 132 -17.79 5.29 -3.48
CA ARG A 132 -18.10 5.29 -4.92
C ARG A 132 -19.59 5.47 -5.13
N ILE A 133 -19.95 6.33 -6.09
CA ILE A 133 -21.34 6.53 -6.53
C ILE A 133 -21.43 6.41 -8.05
N GLU A 134 -22.61 6.03 -8.50
CA GLU A 134 -23.01 6.04 -9.90
C GLU A 134 -24.03 7.16 -10.07
N ILE A 135 -23.79 8.02 -11.06
CA ILE A 135 -24.64 9.17 -11.35
C ILE A 135 -25.15 8.98 -12.78
N PRO A 136 -26.45 8.67 -12.98
CA PRO A 136 -27.00 8.37 -14.30
C PRO A 136 -26.89 9.52 -15.31
N GLU A 137 -27.01 10.75 -14.82
CA GLU A 137 -26.92 11.98 -15.61
C GLU A 137 -26.00 12.97 -14.89
N CYS A 138 -24.84 13.23 -15.48
CA CYS A 138 -23.86 14.20 -14.99
C CYS A 138 -23.25 14.95 -16.17
N ARG A 139 -23.04 16.25 -15.99
CA ARG A 139 -22.43 17.16 -16.95
C ARG A 139 -20.94 17.30 -16.61
N VAL A 140 -20.08 16.77 -17.48
CA VAL A 140 -18.62 16.85 -17.33
C VAL A 140 -18.06 17.81 -18.39
N MET A 141 -17.28 18.79 -17.97
CA MET A 141 -16.55 19.70 -18.84
C MET A 141 -15.06 19.42 -18.75
N VAL A 142 -14.39 19.28 -19.90
CA VAL A 142 -12.93 19.13 -19.99
C VAL A 142 -12.34 20.39 -20.64
N VAL A 143 -11.47 21.07 -19.91
CA VAL A 143 -10.85 22.35 -20.29
C VAL A 143 -9.32 22.23 -20.35
N ALA A 144 -8.64 23.17 -20.99
CA ALA A 144 -7.18 23.22 -20.91
C ALA A 144 -6.73 23.51 -19.46
N ASP A 145 -5.53 23.08 -19.10
CA ASP A 145 -4.98 23.38 -17.77
C ASP A 145 -4.93 24.91 -17.56
N ARG A 146 -5.29 25.38 -16.35
CA ARG A 146 -5.41 26.81 -15.95
C ARG A 146 -6.70 27.52 -16.37
N GLU A 147 -7.52 26.91 -17.22
CA GLU A 147 -8.83 27.46 -17.58
C GLU A 147 -9.86 27.22 -16.46
N LEU A 148 -10.76 28.17 -16.22
CA LEU A 148 -11.74 28.15 -15.11
C LEU A 148 -11.08 27.90 -13.75
N GLY A 149 -9.88 28.45 -13.58
CA GLY A 149 -9.07 28.21 -12.41
C GLY A 149 -8.90 26.73 -12.17
N THR A 150 -8.65 25.90 -13.19
CA THR A 150 -8.14 24.50 -13.13
C THR A 150 -6.61 24.47 -13.08
N ASN A 151 -5.96 23.33 -12.84
CA ASN A 151 -4.49 23.23 -12.89
C ASN A 151 -4.05 21.80 -13.22
N ASP A 152 -2.75 21.50 -13.27
CA ASP A 152 -2.26 20.16 -13.64
C ASP A 152 -2.86 19.06 -12.75
N SER A 153 -3.81 18.32 -13.32
CA SER A 153 -4.58 17.25 -12.68
C SER A 153 -5.48 17.68 -11.51
N ARG A 154 -5.80 18.99 -11.40
CA ARG A 154 -6.76 19.52 -10.39
C ARG A 154 -7.98 20.16 -11.05
N GLY A 155 -9.15 19.63 -10.71
CA GLY A 155 -10.45 20.05 -11.22
C GLY A 155 -11.44 20.52 -10.15
N TRP A 156 -12.69 20.71 -10.57
CA TRP A 156 -13.82 21.13 -9.74
C TRP A 156 -14.93 20.08 -9.71
N ILE A 157 -15.62 20.00 -8.56
CA ILE A 157 -16.85 19.23 -8.38
C ILE A 157 -17.92 20.11 -7.73
N ALA A 158 -19.15 20.04 -8.22
CA ALA A 158 -20.27 20.78 -7.66
C ALA A 158 -20.59 20.32 -6.22
N ARG A 159 -20.97 21.28 -5.37
CA ARG A 159 -21.33 21.02 -3.96
C ARG A 159 -22.45 20.00 -3.82
N SER A 160 -23.50 20.11 -4.63
CA SER A 160 -24.61 19.13 -4.69
C SER A 160 -24.14 17.71 -4.99
N VAL A 161 -23.10 17.53 -5.81
CA VAL A 161 -22.57 16.21 -6.18
C VAL A 161 -21.72 15.63 -5.07
N ILE A 162 -20.77 16.40 -4.52
CA ILE A 162 -19.88 15.89 -3.44
C ILE A 162 -20.68 15.59 -2.16
N ASN A 163 -21.74 16.35 -1.85
CA ASN A 163 -22.59 16.12 -0.69
C ASN A 163 -23.28 14.74 -0.70
N ARG A 164 -23.50 14.15 -1.89
CA ARG A 164 -24.04 12.78 -2.02
C ARG A 164 -23.09 11.71 -1.48
N LEU A 165 -21.79 12.00 -1.40
CA LEU A 165 -20.75 11.10 -0.91
C LEU A 165 -20.61 11.13 0.62
N LYS A 166 -21.23 12.12 1.30
CA LYS A 166 -21.17 12.32 2.76
C LYS A 166 -19.74 12.38 3.31
N LEU A 167 -18.85 13.05 2.58
CA LEU A 167 -17.45 13.24 2.99
C LEU A 167 -17.30 14.49 3.86
N PRO A 168 -16.24 14.59 4.69
CA PRO A 168 -15.96 15.79 5.47
C PRO A 168 -15.79 17.01 4.58
N GLU A 169 -16.38 18.15 4.95
CA GLU A 169 -16.26 19.41 4.21
C GLU A 169 -14.88 20.08 4.38
N GLN A 170 -14.61 21.11 3.56
CA GLN A 170 -13.36 21.88 3.58
C GLN A 170 -12.09 21.03 3.41
N ARG A 171 -12.22 19.95 2.63
CA ARG A 171 -11.13 19.05 2.25
C ARG A 171 -10.81 19.15 0.77
N PHE A 172 -9.63 18.66 0.43
CA PHE A 172 -9.23 18.32 -0.92
C PHE A 172 -9.47 16.81 -1.13
N TYR A 173 -9.95 16.42 -2.30
CA TYR A 173 -10.37 15.03 -2.56
C TYR A 173 -9.63 14.42 -3.74
N GLN A 174 -8.98 13.27 -3.53
CA GLN A 174 -8.41 12.49 -4.63
C GLN A 174 -9.52 11.71 -5.31
N PHE A 175 -9.76 11.95 -6.59
CA PHE A 175 -10.83 11.27 -7.32
C PHE A 175 -10.32 10.25 -8.33
N ARG A 176 -11.21 9.31 -8.65
CA ARG A 176 -11.19 8.43 -9.82
C ARG A 176 -12.55 8.57 -10.48
N LEU A 177 -12.58 8.84 -11.77
CA LEU A 177 -13.82 9.06 -12.51
C LEU A 177 -13.81 8.22 -13.79
N GLY A 178 -14.88 7.48 -14.04
CA GLY A 178 -15.18 6.86 -15.33
C GLY A 178 -16.40 7.52 -15.95
N PHE A 179 -16.29 7.91 -17.23
CA PHE A 179 -17.40 8.49 -17.99
C PHE A 179 -17.24 8.15 -19.47
N GLU A 180 -18.34 8.02 -20.19
CA GLU A 180 -18.33 7.58 -21.60
C GLU A 180 -17.40 6.35 -21.79
N LYS A 181 -16.40 6.46 -22.68
CA LYS A 181 -15.34 5.46 -22.89
C LYS A 181 -13.97 5.96 -22.43
N THR A 182 -13.90 6.84 -21.43
CA THR A 182 -12.64 7.33 -20.86
C THR A 182 -12.68 7.45 -19.34
N GLN A 183 -11.54 7.77 -18.75
CA GLN A 183 -11.38 7.89 -17.30
C GLN A 183 -10.47 9.05 -16.96
N ALA A 184 -10.65 9.54 -15.74
CA ALA A 184 -9.85 10.61 -15.18
C ALA A 184 -9.41 10.28 -13.76
N LYS A 185 -8.30 10.90 -13.38
CA LYS A 185 -7.80 10.94 -12.01
C LYS A 185 -7.26 12.33 -11.72
N GLY A 186 -7.31 12.72 -10.46
CA GLY A 186 -6.81 14.03 -10.05
C GLY A 186 -7.24 14.38 -8.64
N GLY A 187 -7.10 15.66 -8.31
CA GLY A 187 -7.66 16.27 -7.11
C GLY A 187 -8.89 17.14 -7.43
N PHE A 188 -9.88 17.15 -6.54
CA PHE A 188 -11.03 18.05 -6.59
C PHE A 188 -10.98 19.09 -5.49
N LYS A 189 -11.24 20.33 -5.88
CA LYS A 189 -11.84 21.36 -5.02
C LYS A 189 -13.34 21.44 -5.30
N VAL A 190 -14.10 21.99 -4.35
CA VAL A 190 -15.55 22.13 -4.47
C VAL A 190 -15.89 23.51 -5.04
N MET A 191 -16.72 23.53 -6.06
CA MET A 191 -17.38 24.75 -6.56
C MET A 191 -18.83 24.79 -6.07
N GLU A 192 -19.36 25.99 -5.88
CA GLU A 192 -20.77 26.18 -5.53
C GLU A 192 -21.70 25.80 -6.69
N ASP A 193 -22.95 25.47 -6.36
CA ASP A 193 -23.92 24.97 -7.36
C ASP A 193 -24.34 26.06 -8.36
N ASP A 194 -24.28 27.34 -7.98
CA ASP A 194 -24.57 28.46 -8.89
C ASP A 194 -23.54 28.58 -10.03
N VAL A 195 -22.26 28.31 -9.74
CA VAL A 195 -21.20 28.14 -10.74
C VAL A 195 -21.53 26.96 -11.65
N ALA A 196 -21.88 25.82 -11.05
CA ALA A 196 -22.19 24.60 -11.78
C ALA A 196 -23.37 24.78 -12.76
N GLU A 197 -24.40 25.51 -12.33
CA GLU A 197 -25.56 25.88 -13.13
C GLU A 197 -25.17 26.82 -14.28
N LYS A 198 -24.46 27.92 -13.98
CA LYS A 198 -24.06 28.92 -14.97
C LYS A 198 -23.14 28.36 -16.06
N LEU A 199 -22.24 27.45 -15.69
CA LEU A 199 -21.31 26.80 -16.62
C LEU A 199 -21.90 25.53 -17.27
N GLU A 200 -23.11 25.13 -16.86
CA GLU A 200 -23.74 23.87 -17.24
C GLU A 200 -22.83 22.64 -17.05
N ALA A 201 -22.10 22.59 -15.93
CA ALA A 201 -21.15 21.52 -15.62
C ALA A 201 -21.18 21.18 -14.13
N ASP A 202 -21.38 19.90 -13.82
CA ASP A 202 -21.34 19.40 -12.44
C ASP A 202 -19.91 19.02 -12.03
N ILE A 203 -19.07 18.68 -13.01
CA ILE A 203 -17.65 18.36 -12.84
C ILE A 203 -16.86 19.08 -13.93
N ILE A 204 -15.77 19.76 -13.55
CA ILE A 204 -14.84 20.40 -14.48
C ILE A 204 -13.47 19.76 -14.31
N LEU A 205 -12.90 19.25 -15.40
CA LEU A 205 -11.62 18.56 -15.42
C LEU A 205 -10.63 19.30 -16.33
N PRO A 206 -9.38 19.50 -15.88
CA PRO A 206 -8.33 19.88 -16.80
C PRO A 206 -7.97 18.69 -17.71
N GLN A 207 -7.49 18.96 -18.93
CA GLN A 207 -7.05 17.93 -19.89
C GLN A 207 -6.02 16.98 -19.27
N SER A 208 -5.15 17.51 -18.42
CA SER A 208 -4.19 16.74 -17.63
C SER A 208 -4.84 15.66 -16.75
N SER A 209 -6.08 15.79 -16.28
CA SER A 209 -6.74 14.76 -15.46
C SER A 209 -7.18 13.52 -16.26
N VAL A 210 -7.46 13.66 -17.56
CA VAL A 210 -8.10 12.60 -18.36
C VAL A 210 -7.06 11.71 -19.04
N LYS A 211 -7.11 10.40 -18.79
CA LYS A 211 -6.07 9.43 -19.18
C LYS A 211 -6.70 8.20 -19.84
N PRO A 212 -6.65 8.01 -21.18
CA PRO A 212 -6.09 8.90 -22.21
C PRO A 212 -6.98 10.12 -22.52
N GLU A 213 -6.49 11.02 -23.38
CA GLU A 213 -7.19 12.27 -23.73
C GLU A 213 -8.63 12.03 -24.23
N TYR A 214 -9.59 12.81 -23.74
CA TYR A 214 -10.99 12.77 -24.18
C TYR A 214 -11.14 13.33 -25.60
N LYS A 215 -11.86 12.62 -26.47
CA LYS A 215 -12.09 12.99 -27.89
C LYS A 215 -13.55 13.37 -28.19
N GLY A 216 -14.33 13.69 -27.16
CA GLY A 216 -15.74 14.04 -27.32
C GLY A 216 -15.98 15.42 -27.95
N PRO A 217 -17.27 15.80 -28.07
CA PRO A 217 -17.68 17.01 -28.77
C PRO A 217 -17.13 18.27 -28.12
N SER A 218 -16.70 19.21 -28.96
CA SER A 218 -16.21 20.53 -28.53
C SER A 218 -17.36 21.54 -28.52
N ARG A 219 -17.46 22.32 -27.44
CA ARG A 219 -18.30 23.50 -27.30
C ARG A 219 -17.40 24.73 -27.24
N LEU A 220 -17.73 25.74 -28.04
CA LEU A 220 -17.04 27.03 -28.01
C LEU A 220 -17.71 27.91 -26.95
N LEU A 221 -17.05 28.13 -25.81
CA LEU A 221 -17.51 29.08 -24.81
C LEU A 221 -16.98 30.47 -25.19
N ARG A 222 -17.66 31.11 -26.16
CA ARG A 222 -17.26 32.32 -26.89
C ARG A 222 -16.89 33.57 -26.04
N TRP A 223 -16.94 33.52 -24.71
CA TRP A 223 -16.70 34.68 -23.82
C TRP A 223 -15.80 34.44 -22.60
N LEU A 224 -15.45 33.19 -22.22
CA LEU A 224 -14.73 32.93 -20.94
C LEU A 224 -13.48 32.05 -21.09
N ILE A 225 -13.53 31.02 -21.92
CA ILE A 225 -12.49 29.98 -22.02
C ILE A 225 -12.56 29.37 -23.41
N GLY A 226 -11.46 29.35 -24.19
CA GLY A 226 -11.46 29.02 -25.63
C GLY A 226 -12.37 27.86 -26.08
N GLY A 227 -11.82 26.67 -26.27
CA GLY A 227 -12.58 25.46 -26.62
C GLY A 227 -12.66 24.49 -25.43
N ALA A 228 -13.86 24.09 -25.03
CA ALA A 228 -14.08 23.06 -24.01
C ALA A 228 -14.68 21.80 -24.64
N LYS A 229 -14.36 20.62 -24.13
CA LYS A 229 -15.03 19.37 -24.51
C LYS A 229 -16.08 19.04 -23.46
N THR A 230 -17.29 18.65 -23.87
CA THR A 230 -18.37 18.36 -22.93
C THR A 230 -18.83 16.92 -23.03
N PHE A 231 -19.39 16.41 -21.93
CA PHE A 231 -20.07 15.14 -21.84
C PHE A 231 -21.30 15.30 -20.97
N ARG A 232 -22.41 14.69 -21.37
CA ARG A 232 -23.59 14.53 -20.53
C ARG A 232 -24.02 13.08 -20.59
N GLY A 233 -24.16 12.46 -19.43
CA GLY A 233 -24.63 11.08 -19.32
C GLY A 233 -24.10 10.41 -18.06
N PRO A 234 -24.03 9.06 -18.05
CA PRO A 234 -23.69 8.32 -16.85
C PRO A 234 -22.21 8.44 -16.51
N VAL A 235 -21.93 8.60 -15.21
CA VAL A 235 -20.58 8.61 -14.66
C VAL A 235 -20.48 7.72 -13.42
N VAL A 236 -19.31 7.14 -13.23
CA VAL A 236 -18.91 6.42 -12.02
C VAL A 236 -17.83 7.23 -11.34
N LEU A 237 -18.15 7.82 -10.18
CA LEU A 237 -17.24 8.64 -9.39
C LEU A 237 -16.83 7.90 -8.12
N GLY A 238 -15.53 7.83 -7.86
CA GLY A 238 -15.00 7.33 -6.60
C GLY A 238 -13.99 8.29 -5.99
N ILE A 239 -14.02 8.42 -4.65
CA ILE A 239 -13.02 9.18 -3.89
C ILE A 239 -12.05 8.19 -3.27
N ARG A 240 -10.77 8.33 -3.63
CA ARG A 240 -9.69 7.43 -3.20
C ARG A 240 -9.09 7.86 -1.87
N GLU A 241 -8.96 9.16 -1.65
CA GLU A 241 -8.31 9.76 -0.48
C GLU A 241 -8.87 11.17 -0.21
N VAL A 242 -8.81 11.60 1.05
CA VAL A 242 -9.28 12.91 1.52
C VAL A 242 -8.16 13.57 2.32
N SER A 243 -7.94 14.88 2.12
CA SER A 243 -6.83 15.58 2.77
C SER A 243 -7.05 15.62 4.27
N ARG A 244 -5.99 15.38 5.03
CA ARG A 244 -6.02 15.31 6.49
C ARG A 244 -4.65 15.65 7.08
N PRO A 245 -4.60 16.06 8.35
CA PRO A 245 -3.33 16.16 9.06
C PRO A 245 -2.56 14.83 8.98
N LEU A 246 -1.31 14.91 8.54
CA LEU A 246 -0.40 13.77 8.42
C LEU A 246 0.98 14.16 8.91
N THR A 247 1.75 13.14 9.29
CA THR A 247 3.14 13.29 9.72
C THR A 247 3.97 12.19 9.11
N PHE A 248 4.97 12.53 8.30
CA PHE A 248 5.93 11.57 7.77
C PHE A 248 7.17 11.51 8.63
N GLU A 249 7.91 10.40 8.54
CA GLU A 249 9.22 10.30 9.15
C GLU A 249 10.30 10.84 8.19
N SER A 250 11.34 11.43 8.77
CA SER A 250 12.58 11.75 8.06
C SER A 250 13.20 10.52 7.40
N SER A 251 14.01 10.74 6.36
CA SER A 251 14.70 9.67 5.62
C SER A 251 16.15 10.02 5.37
N TYR A 252 17.00 9.01 5.20
CA TYR A 252 18.40 9.22 4.83
C TYR A 252 18.55 9.95 3.49
N THR A 253 17.60 9.78 2.55
CA THR A 253 17.58 10.51 1.28
C THR A 253 17.27 12.00 1.41
N LEU A 254 16.74 12.43 2.56
CA LEU A 254 16.63 13.85 2.92
C LEU A 254 17.89 14.32 3.65
N ILE A 255 18.39 13.54 4.62
CA ILE A 255 19.57 13.91 5.43
C ILE A 255 20.85 14.00 4.60
N GLU A 256 20.98 13.23 3.52
CA GLU A 256 22.13 13.37 2.59
C GLU A 256 22.25 14.77 1.96
N HIS A 257 21.21 15.60 2.06
CA HIS A 257 21.18 16.98 1.56
C HIS A 257 21.28 18.04 2.67
N ALA A 258 21.32 17.65 3.95
CA ALA A 258 21.49 18.56 5.07
C ALA A 258 22.94 19.07 5.14
N GLY A 259 23.12 20.37 5.36
CA GLY A 259 24.43 20.96 5.61
C GLY A 259 25.08 20.39 6.88
N LYS A 260 26.42 20.33 6.90
CA LYS A 260 27.20 19.78 8.02
C LYS A 260 26.82 20.41 9.37
N ASP A 261 26.66 21.73 9.39
CA ASP A 261 26.26 22.47 10.59
C ASP A 261 24.88 22.03 11.13
N SER A 262 23.92 21.72 10.24
CA SER A 262 22.62 21.21 10.65
C SER A 262 22.73 19.79 11.20
N ILE A 263 23.56 18.94 10.58
CA ILE A 263 23.78 17.57 11.07
C ILE A 263 24.37 17.59 12.47
N GLU A 264 25.37 18.43 12.72
CA GLU A 264 26.03 18.54 14.03
C GLU A 264 25.14 19.18 15.10
N MET A 265 24.47 20.28 14.78
CA MET A 265 23.82 21.13 15.77
C MET A 265 22.31 20.88 15.92
N GLU A 266 21.69 20.16 14.99
CA GLU A 266 20.22 19.94 14.97
C GLU A 266 19.88 18.45 14.89
N VAL A 267 20.37 17.75 13.86
CA VAL A 267 19.98 16.34 13.61
C VAL A 267 20.55 15.40 14.66
N LYS A 268 21.86 15.50 14.98
CA LYS A 268 22.48 14.67 16.02
C LYS A 268 21.83 14.87 17.40
N PRO A 269 21.67 16.10 17.92
CA PRO A 269 20.97 16.32 19.18
C PRO A 269 19.55 15.75 19.20
N TYR A 270 18.77 15.95 18.13
CA TYR A 270 17.43 15.39 18.03
C TYR A 270 17.45 13.86 18.08
N ALA A 271 18.36 13.22 17.34
CA ALA A 271 18.50 11.76 17.35
C ALA A 271 18.82 11.23 18.76
N LEU A 272 19.71 11.90 19.50
CA LEU A 272 20.02 11.54 20.88
C LEU A 272 18.82 11.72 21.82
N GLU A 273 18.02 12.76 21.60
CA GLU A 273 16.77 12.95 22.34
C GLU A 273 15.79 11.79 22.09
N GLN A 274 15.66 11.32 20.85
CA GLN A 274 14.83 10.14 20.55
C GLN A 274 15.37 8.87 21.21
N VAL A 275 16.70 8.69 21.25
CA VAL A 275 17.34 7.58 21.97
C VAL A 275 17.07 7.67 23.47
N ALA A 276 17.17 8.86 24.06
CA ALA A 276 16.88 9.09 25.48
C ALA A 276 15.40 8.82 25.81
N LYS A 277 14.47 9.29 24.96
CA LYS A 277 13.03 9.01 25.10
C LYS A 277 12.72 7.53 25.02
N LEU A 278 13.30 6.82 24.05
CA LEU A 278 13.10 5.38 23.93
C LEU A 278 13.67 4.64 25.15
N ARG A 279 14.88 5.00 25.61
CA ARG A 279 15.48 4.43 26.81
C ARG A 279 14.56 4.62 28.03
N ALA A 280 14.09 5.84 28.25
CA ALA A 280 13.17 6.15 29.35
C ALA A 280 11.88 5.34 29.25
N ALA A 281 11.28 5.23 28.05
CA ALA A 281 10.07 4.45 27.83
C ALA A 281 10.28 2.96 28.16
N VAL A 282 11.42 2.38 27.77
CA VAL A 282 11.75 0.98 28.10
C VAL A 282 12.01 0.80 29.61
N GLU A 283 12.81 1.66 30.23
CA GLU A 283 13.15 1.58 31.65
C GLU A 283 11.94 1.76 32.57
N GLN A 284 11.01 2.64 32.17
CA GLN A 284 9.78 2.92 32.91
C GLN A 284 8.62 1.99 32.55
N GLN A 285 8.83 1.07 31.60
CA GLN A 285 7.78 0.22 31.02
C GLN A 285 6.59 1.03 30.47
N ASP A 286 6.85 2.22 29.94
CA ASP A 286 5.87 3.05 29.24
C ASP A 286 5.70 2.54 27.81
N PHE A 287 4.84 1.53 27.66
CA PHE A 287 4.57 0.92 26.37
C PHE A 287 3.82 1.84 25.42
N GLU A 288 3.07 2.83 25.93
CA GLU A 288 2.36 3.79 25.09
C GLU A 288 3.37 4.69 24.36
N GLU A 289 4.31 5.28 25.09
CA GLU A 289 5.39 6.08 24.52
C GLU A 289 6.31 5.22 23.64
N LEU A 290 6.61 3.98 24.04
CA LEU A 290 7.42 3.06 23.23
C LEU A 290 6.80 2.83 21.84
N PHE A 291 5.50 2.53 21.76
CA PHE A 291 4.84 2.29 20.48
C PHE A 291 4.65 3.57 19.65
N ARG A 292 4.48 4.72 20.31
CA ARG A 292 4.49 6.02 19.64
C ARG A 292 5.84 6.26 18.96
N LEU A 293 6.95 6.00 19.66
CA LEU A 293 8.31 6.14 19.13
C LEU A 293 8.63 5.12 18.03
N LEU A 294 8.16 3.88 18.17
CA LEU A 294 8.34 2.82 17.15
C LEU A 294 7.41 2.99 15.93
N GLY A 295 6.53 4.00 15.94
CA GLY A 295 5.70 4.41 14.79
C GLY A 295 4.44 3.57 14.58
N THR A 296 3.79 3.10 15.65
CA THR A 296 2.67 2.15 15.52
C THR A 296 1.35 2.57 16.16
N SER A 297 1.32 3.57 17.05
CA SER A 297 0.09 4.00 17.76
C SER A 297 -0.94 4.76 16.89
N ASP A 298 -0.50 5.60 15.93
CA ASP A 298 -1.38 6.64 15.37
C ASP A 298 -1.79 6.44 13.89
N TYR A 299 -1.24 5.44 13.20
CA TYR A 299 -1.29 5.39 11.72
C TYR A 299 -2.36 4.48 11.09
N GLN A 300 -3.27 3.86 11.87
CA GLN A 300 -4.10 2.76 11.35
C GLN A 300 -5.61 2.95 11.35
N ARG A 301 -6.15 4.13 11.71
CA ARG A 301 -7.57 4.41 11.49
C ARG A 301 -7.76 5.29 10.25
N VAL A 302 -8.02 4.64 9.11
CA VAL A 302 -8.74 5.31 8.02
C VAL A 302 -10.20 5.36 8.46
N PHE A 303 -10.62 6.48 9.06
CA PHE A 303 -12.03 6.71 9.33
C PHE A 303 -12.79 6.61 8.01
N ARG A 304 -13.73 5.66 7.92
CA ARG A 304 -14.69 5.64 6.82
C ARG A 304 -15.78 6.66 7.15
N ALA A 305 -16.18 7.43 6.15
CA ALA A 305 -17.30 8.34 6.28
C ALA A 305 -18.56 7.57 6.74
N GLY A 306 -19.06 7.90 7.94
CA GLY A 306 -20.24 7.29 8.55
C GLY A 306 -19.99 6.24 9.64
N GLU A 307 -18.74 5.88 9.95
CA GLU A 307 -18.43 5.15 11.18
C GLU A 307 -18.33 6.17 12.33
N GLU A 308 -19.40 6.27 13.14
CA GLU A 308 -19.24 6.86 14.47
C GLU A 308 -18.19 6.02 15.22
N PRO A 309 -17.28 6.64 15.99
CA PRO A 309 -16.41 5.85 16.86
C PRO A 309 -17.30 4.94 17.69
N GLU A 310 -17.11 3.62 17.60
CA GLU A 310 -17.84 2.70 18.47
C GLU A 310 -17.72 3.25 19.89
N PRO A 311 -18.85 3.45 20.60
CA PRO A 311 -18.79 3.88 21.98
C PRO A 311 -17.87 2.89 22.69
N VAL A 312 -16.85 3.40 23.37
CA VAL A 312 -15.97 2.57 24.18
C VAL A 312 -16.89 1.82 25.14
N GLU A 313 -17.08 0.52 24.90
CA GLU A 313 -17.83 -0.34 25.80
C GLU A 313 -17.19 -0.16 27.19
N SER A 314 -18.01 0.11 28.22
CA SER A 314 -17.53 0.61 29.52
C SER A 314 -16.58 -0.33 30.27
N GLU A 315 -16.31 -1.52 29.73
CA GLU A 315 -15.44 -2.55 30.31
C GLU A 315 -13.98 -2.48 29.83
N TYR A 316 -13.68 -1.79 28.71
CA TYR A 316 -12.31 -1.69 28.16
C TYR A 316 -11.72 -0.28 28.32
N THR A 317 -10.41 -0.22 28.58
CA THR A 317 -9.68 1.06 28.75
C THR A 317 -9.14 1.64 27.45
N SER A 318 -8.90 0.80 26.42
CA SER A 318 -8.50 1.21 25.08
C SER A 318 -8.84 0.14 24.02
N VAL A 319 -8.75 0.52 22.74
CA VAL A 319 -8.85 -0.40 21.59
C VAL A 319 -7.55 -0.33 20.80
N GLU A 320 -6.85 -1.45 20.66
CA GLU A 320 -5.55 -1.51 19.98
C GLU A 320 -5.66 -2.26 18.64
N ASN A 321 -4.94 -1.75 17.63
CA ASN A 321 -4.99 -2.29 16.26
C ASN A 321 -3.99 -3.42 16.03
N THR A 322 -3.03 -3.61 16.94
CA THR A 322 -2.08 -4.72 16.87
C THR A 322 -2.09 -5.54 18.16
N ILE A 323 -1.99 -6.86 18.00
CA ILE A 323 -1.95 -7.81 19.12
C ILE A 323 -0.75 -7.52 20.03
N LEU A 324 0.38 -7.08 19.44
CA LEU A 324 1.59 -6.74 20.20
C LEU A 324 1.37 -5.56 21.15
N GLU A 325 0.67 -4.51 20.70
CA GLU A 325 0.32 -3.35 21.54
C GLU A 325 -0.61 -3.75 22.67
N ALA A 326 -1.67 -4.48 22.35
CA ALA A 326 -2.62 -4.93 23.36
C ALA A 326 -1.96 -5.79 24.43
N VAL A 327 -1.12 -6.75 24.04
CA VAL A 327 -0.44 -7.67 24.95
C VAL A 327 0.49 -6.93 25.91
N LEU A 328 1.27 -5.96 25.44
CA LEU A 328 2.20 -5.24 26.30
C LEU A 328 1.51 -4.21 27.19
N LYS A 329 0.56 -3.44 26.66
CA LYS A 329 -0.23 -2.49 27.46
C LYS A 329 -1.09 -3.19 28.53
N ALA A 330 -1.47 -4.45 28.29
CA ALA A 330 -2.21 -5.28 29.24
C ALA A 330 -1.34 -5.89 30.36
N ASP A 331 0.00 -5.95 30.19
CA ASP A 331 0.90 -6.54 31.18
C ASP A 331 1.67 -5.46 31.97
N PRO A 332 1.21 -5.05 33.17
CA PRO A 332 1.90 -4.08 34.02
C PRO A 332 3.18 -4.64 34.66
N THR A 333 3.45 -5.95 34.57
CA THR A 333 4.64 -6.57 35.17
C THR A 333 5.85 -6.54 34.24
N GLY A 334 5.61 -6.35 32.93
CA GLY A 334 6.61 -6.47 31.88
C GLY A 334 7.13 -7.90 31.66
N PHE A 335 6.59 -8.92 32.33
CA PHE A 335 7.06 -10.30 32.20
C PHE A 335 6.89 -10.85 30.78
N VAL A 336 5.80 -10.46 30.10
CA VAL A 336 5.46 -10.90 28.74
C VAL A 336 6.45 -10.36 27.69
N LEU A 337 7.27 -9.34 28.01
CA LEU A 337 8.39 -8.90 27.16
C LEU A 337 9.38 -10.02 26.83
N GLY A 338 9.58 -10.96 27.76
CA GLY A 338 10.46 -12.10 27.56
C GLY A 338 9.88 -13.21 26.68
N HIS A 339 8.59 -13.11 26.29
CA HIS A 339 7.94 -14.15 25.50
C HIS A 339 8.55 -14.20 24.08
N PRO A 340 8.97 -15.37 23.56
CA PRO A 340 9.72 -15.47 22.30
C PRO A 340 9.09 -14.74 21.09
N TRP A 341 7.77 -14.88 20.89
CA TRP A 341 7.08 -14.15 19.83
C TRP A 341 7.03 -12.63 20.08
N VAL A 342 6.71 -12.19 21.29
CA VAL A 342 6.60 -10.76 21.64
C VAL A 342 7.94 -10.06 21.46
N ASN A 343 9.00 -10.64 22.03
CA ASN A 343 10.36 -10.15 21.92
C ASN A 343 10.81 -10.08 20.45
N SER A 344 10.56 -11.14 19.66
CA SER A 344 10.93 -11.14 18.24
C SER A 344 10.20 -10.07 17.42
N GLN A 345 8.95 -9.74 17.74
CA GLN A 345 8.23 -8.65 17.05
C GLN A 345 8.79 -7.28 17.47
N LEU A 346 9.05 -7.07 18.76
CA LEU A 346 9.66 -5.85 19.27
C LEU A 346 11.07 -5.63 18.72
N ALA A 347 11.93 -6.64 18.75
CA ALA A 347 13.31 -6.57 18.25
C ALA A 347 13.34 -6.14 16.77
N ARG A 348 12.38 -6.62 15.96
CA ARG A 348 12.25 -6.21 14.55
C ARG A 348 11.82 -4.75 14.40
N ARG A 349 10.81 -4.30 15.16
CA ARG A 349 10.37 -2.89 15.16
C ARG A 349 11.50 -1.97 15.64
N PHE A 350 12.18 -2.37 16.70
CA PHE A 350 13.30 -1.64 17.28
C PHE A 350 14.51 -1.57 16.33
N ALA A 351 14.86 -2.64 15.62
CA ALA A 351 15.91 -2.61 14.61
C ALA A 351 15.62 -1.62 13.46
N HIS A 352 14.35 -1.60 13.00
CA HIS A 352 13.93 -0.66 11.97
C HIS A 352 13.97 0.79 12.47
N TRP A 353 13.48 1.03 13.68
CA TRP A 353 13.57 2.34 14.34
C TRP A 353 15.03 2.77 14.51
N ALA A 354 15.90 1.90 15.03
CA ALA A 354 17.31 2.19 15.27
C ALA A 354 18.02 2.55 13.95
N PHE A 355 17.80 1.77 12.89
CA PHE A 355 18.32 2.10 11.57
C PHE A 355 17.85 3.48 11.09
N LYS A 356 16.56 3.80 11.25
CA LYS A 356 16.02 5.11 10.87
C LYS A 356 16.62 6.24 11.69
N VAL A 357 16.68 6.14 13.01
CA VAL A 357 17.25 7.20 13.86
C VAL A 357 18.74 7.40 13.55
N CYS A 358 19.49 6.30 13.36
CA CYS A 358 20.90 6.36 12.99
C CYS A 358 21.18 6.96 11.60
N THR A 359 20.24 6.89 10.65
CA THR A 359 20.49 7.32 9.26
C THR A 359 19.68 8.55 8.83
N ALA A 360 18.62 8.87 9.56
CA ALA A 360 17.66 9.92 9.24
C ALA A 360 17.43 10.92 10.39
N GLY A 361 17.98 10.68 11.58
CA GLY A 361 17.79 11.54 12.75
C GLY A 361 16.48 11.32 13.50
N GLY A 362 15.50 10.63 12.91
CA GLY A 362 14.30 10.17 13.61
C GLY A 362 13.26 11.25 13.90
N PHE A 363 13.35 12.42 13.26
CA PHE A 363 12.34 13.47 13.41
C PHE A 363 11.15 13.27 12.47
N SER A 364 10.03 13.80 12.93
CA SER A 364 8.75 13.85 12.25
C SER A 364 8.60 15.11 11.39
N LEU A 365 7.92 14.99 10.26
CA LEU A 365 7.71 16.04 9.27
C LEU A 365 6.20 16.21 9.02
N PRO A 366 5.62 17.39 9.26
CA PRO A 366 4.24 17.66 8.84
C PRO A 366 4.06 17.39 7.35
N ALA A 367 3.02 16.64 6.99
CA ALA A 367 2.74 16.22 5.63
C ALA A 367 1.36 16.69 5.16
N PHE A 368 1.27 17.00 3.87
CA PHE A 368 0.14 17.68 3.26
C PHE A 368 -0.14 17.14 1.87
N ALA A 369 -1.41 17.14 1.49
CA ALA A 369 -1.78 16.97 0.10
C ALA A 369 -1.42 18.27 -0.64
N LEU A 370 -0.68 18.14 -1.74
CA LEU A 370 -0.29 19.28 -2.55
C LEU A 370 -1.51 19.82 -3.30
N ALA A 371 -1.87 21.07 -3.04
CA ALA A 371 -2.96 21.77 -3.68
C ALA A 371 -2.42 22.99 -4.44
N ASP A 372 -3.22 23.47 -5.39
CA ASP A 372 -2.90 24.68 -6.15
C ASP A 372 -3.63 25.90 -5.59
N ASP A 373 -3.35 27.07 -6.13
CA ASP A 373 -3.96 28.35 -5.74
C ASP A 373 -5.21 28.71 -6.56
N GLY A 374 -5.72 27.80 -7.39
CA GLY A 374 -6.90 28.07 -8.21
C GLY A 374 -8.19 28.30 -7.41
N PHE A 375 -8.99 29.27 -7.85
CA PHE A 375 -10.35 29.55 -7.36
C PHE A 375 -11.37 29.64 -8.51
N LEU A 376 -12.63 29.35 -8.20
CA LEU A 376 -13.75 29.46 -9.13
C LEU A 376 -15.04 29.78 -8.36
N ILE A 377 -15.65 30.93 -8.65
CA ILE A 377 -16.81 31.45 -7.92
C ILE A 377 -17.80 32.14 -8.85
N CYS A 378 -19.05 32.27 -8.38
CA CYS A 378 -20.06 33.13 -8.98
C CYS A 378 -20.25 34.36 -8.07
N HIS A 379 -20.15 35.56 -8.62
CA HIS A 379 -20.39 36.79 -7.89
C HIS A 379 -21.23 37.75 -8.73
N GLN A 380 -22.35 38.21 -8.18
CA GLN A 380 -23.31 39.09 -8.87
C GLN A 380 -23.79 38.51 -10.22
N GLY A 381 -23.92 37.18 -10.30
CA GLY A 381 -24.39 36.48 -11.49
C GLY A 381 -23.32 36.20 -12.55
N GLU A 382 -22.08 36.67 -12.35
CA GLU A 382 -20.94 36.44 -13.25
C GLU A 382 -19.93 35.46 -12.63
N VAL A 383 -19.25 34.67 -13.48
CA VAL A 383 -18.28 33.67 -13.04
C VAL A 383 -16.88 34.25 -13.09
N TYR A 384 -16.16 34.12 -11.99
CA TYR A 384 -14.76 34.55 -11.86
C TYR A 384 -13.89 33.37 -11.48
N SER A 385 -12.68 33.34 -12.04
CA SER A 385 -11.69 32.30 -11.74
C SER A 385 -10.29 32.84 -11.84
N GLY A 386 -9.38 32.28 -11.06
CA GLY A 386 -7.95 32.54 -11.14
C GLY A 386 -7.15 31.29 -10.84
N SER A 387 -5.88 31.29 -11.25
CA SER A 387 -4.90 30.22 -10.98
C SER A 387 -3.50 30.77 -11.18
N ASP A 388 -2.51 30.24 -10.46
CA ASP A 388 -1.10 30.64 -10.55
C ASP A 388 -0.90 32.15 -10.27
N TRP A 389 -1.62 32.70 -9.29
CA TRP A 389 -1.56 34.12 -8.87
C TRP A 389 -0.73 34.32 -7.58
N MET A 390 -0.50 33.26 -6.79
CA MET A 390 0.38 33.35 -5.63
C MET A 390 1.86 33.50 -6.07
N PRO A 391 2.70 34.22 -5.30
CA PRO A 391 4.13 34.27 -5.56
C PRO A 391 4.76 32.87 -5.64
N LYS A 392 5.72 32.67 -6.54
CA LYS A 392 6.35 31.35 -6.77
C LYS A 392 7.18 30.88 -5.57
N GLU A 393 7.67 31.81 -4.77
CA GLU A 393 8.48 31.58 -3.58
C GLU A 393 7.63 31.40 -2.31
N ALA A 394 6.30 31.32 -2.46
CA ALA A 394 5.37 31.26 -1.34
C ALA A 394 4.51 29.99 -1.34
N ALA A 395 4.00 29.63 -0.16
CA ALA A 395 2.99 28.61 0.02
C ALA A 395 1.99 29.05 1.09
N SER A 396 0.74 28.57 1.01
CA SER A 396 -0.26 28.72 2.06
C SER A 396 -0.44 27.40 2.80
N THR A 397 -0.29 27.43 4.13
CA THR A 397 -0.42 26.26 5.01
C THR A 397 -0.86 26.72 6.40
N ASN A 398 -1.29 25.77 7.23
CA ASN A 398 -1.65 25.99 8.63
C ASN A 398 -0.46 25.85 9.59
N LEU A 399 0.76 25.66 9.07
CA LEU A 399 1.96 25.68 9.90
C LEU A 399 2.24 27.12 10.40
N PRO A 400 2.56 27.30 11.69
CA PRO A 400 2.90 28.62 12.25
C PRO A 400 4.28 29.12 11.78
N CYS A 401 5.09 28.24 11.21
CA CYS A 401 6.45 28.56 10.77
C CYS A 401 6.46 29.38 9.47
N ARG A 402 7.34 30.39 9.39
CA ARG A 402 7.51 31.24 8.20
C ARG A 402 8.35 30.58 7.11
N ASP A 403 9.50 30.01 7.45
CA ASP A 403 10.42 29.43 6.47
C ASP A 403 10.15 27.93 6.33
N LEU A 404 9.75 27.52 5.13
CA LEU A 404 9.36 26.16 4.82
C LEU A 404 10.36 25.55 3.85
N LEU A 405 10.76 24.31 4.11
CA LEU A 405 11.44 23.50 3.11
C LEU A 405 10.55 22.32 2.71
N VAL A 406 9.92 22.45 1.55
CA VAL A 406 8.95 21.47 1.04
C VAL A 406 9.67 20.34 0.32
N VAL A 407 9.34 19.11 0.70
CA VAL A 407 9.98 17.88 0.26
C VAL A 407 8.96 16.98 -0.43
N ARG A 408 9.33 16.47 -1.61
CA ARG A 408 8.59 15.42 -2.32
C ARG A 408 9.52 14.25 -2.63
N TYR A 409 9.05 13.04 -2.37
CA TYR A 409 9.80 11.82 -2.63
C TYR A 409 9.47 11.22 -4.00
N PRO A 410 10.44 10.62 -4.71
CA PRO A 410 11.86 10.51 -4.36
C PRO A 410 12.63 11.83 -4.57
N ILE A 411 13.61 12.11 -3.70
CA ILE A 411 14.49 13.28 -3.83
C ILE A 411 15.64 12.92 -4.79
N ARG A 412 15.70 13.60 -5.94
CA ARG A 412 16.73 13.35 -6.96
C ARG A 412 17.97 14.19 -6.65
N ARG A 413 17.76 15.47 -6.34
CA ARG A 413 18.81 16.47 -6.07
C ARG A 413 18.41 17.39 -4.93
N LYS A 414 19.36 18.16 -4.40
CA LYS A 414 19.08 19.23 -3.42
C LYS A 414 18.10 20.27 -3.95
N ASP A 415 18.09 20.50 -5.27
CA ASP A 415 17.12 21.38 -5.95
C ASP A 415 15.66 20.97 -5.74
N ASP A 416 15.38 19.67 -5.53
CA ASP A 416 14.02 19.17 -5.31
C ASP A 416 13.45 19.57 -3.94
N LEU A 417 14.30 20.02 -3.02
CA LEU A 417 13.88 20.61 -1.75
C LEU A 417 13.52 22.07 -2.02
N LEU A 418 12.24 22.41 -1.95
CA LEU A 418 11.74 23.74 -2.36
C LEU A 418 11.77 24.71 -1.16
N PRO A 419 12.62 25.75 -1.18
CA PRO A 419 12.62 26.77 -0.15
C PRO A 419 11.46 27.75 -0.41
N LEU A 420 10.50 27.83 0.52
CA LEU A 420 9.29 28.66 0.39
C LEU A 420 9.01 29.42 1.68
N PHE A 421 8.32 30.56 1.55
CA PHE A 421 7.77 31.30 2.68
C PHE A 421 6.28 30.99 2.87
N SER A 422 5.86 30.73 4.11
CA SER A 422 4.47 30.52 4.49
C SER A 422 3.71 31.85 4.51
N LEU A 423 2.62 31.94 3.74
CA LEU A 423 1.71 33.09 3.75
C LEU A 423 0.65 32.94 4.84
N GLY A 424 0.54 33.95 5.69
CA GLY A 424 -0.52 34.05 6.68
C GLY A 424 -1.90 34.26 6.04
N PRO A 425 -3.01 34.10 6.80
CA PRO A 425 -4.35 34.32 6.26
C PRO A 425 -4.53 35.74 5.70
N GLU A 426 -4.04 36.75 6.40
CA GLU A 426 -4.15 38.15 5.98
C GLU A 426 -3.34 38.47 4.72
N GLU A 427 -2.10 37.97 4.63
CA GLU A 427 -1.26 38.15 3.43
C GLU A 427 -1.89 37.46 2.22
N THR A 428 -2.40 36.24 2.41
CA THR A 428 -3.07 35.49 1.33
C THR A 428 -4.35 36.21 0.89
N LEU A 429 -5.13 36.76 1.84
CA LEU A 429 -6.35 37.52 1.54
C LEU A 429 -6.06 38.78 0.73
N LYS A 430 -5.01 39.54 1.09
CA LYS A 430 -4.61 40.75 0.36
C LYS A 430 -4.26 40.44 -1.10
N LEU A 431 -3.50 39.37 -1.33
CA LEU A 431 -3.16 38.92 -2.68
C LEU A 431 -4.39 38.45 -3.45
N LEU A 432 -5.28 37.69 -2.82
CA LEU A 432 -6.53 37.23 -3.43
C LEU A 432 -7.44 38.39 -3.82
N VAL A 433 -7.61 39.40 -2.96
CA VAL A 433 -8.44 40.57 -3.26
C VAL A 433 -7.87 41.37 -4.43
N ALA A 434 -6.55 41.51 -4.51
CA ALA A 434 -5.89 42.13 -5.64
C ALA A 434 -6.16 41.35 -6.94
N GLU A 435 -6.08 40.02 -6.91
CA GLU A 435 -6.39 39.16 -8.06
C GLU A 435 -7.86 39.27 -8.49
N LEU A 436 -8.79 39.24 -7.53
CA LEU A 436 -10.22 39.43 -7.80
C LEU A 436 -10.50 40.79 -8.44
N GLN A 437 -9.87 41.86 -7.96
CA GLN A 437 -9.98 43.19 -8.55
C GLN A 437 -9.41 43.24 -9.98
N GLN A 438 -8.27 42.60 -10.23
CA GLN A 438 -7.69 42.49 -11.58
C GLN A 438 -8.61 41.72 -12.54
N ALA A 439 -9.30 40.70 -12.04
CA ALA A 439 -10.33 39.97 -12.77
C ALA A 439 -11.66 40.75 -12.92
N GLY A 440 -11.76 41.98 -12.40
CA GLY A 440 -12.96 42.81 -12.46
C GLY A 440 -14.04 42.46 -11.43
N CYS A 441 -13.75 41.63 -10.44
CA CYS A 441 -14.68 41.20 -9.40
C CYS A 441 -14.69 42.17 -8.21
N GLY A 442 -15.81 42.87 -8.01
CA GLY A 442 -16.04 43.77 -6.87
C GLY A 442 -16.37 43.09 -5.54
N MET A 443 -15.84 41.88 -5.28
CA MET A 443 -16.12 41.12 -4.06
C MET A 443 -15.46 41.80 -2.84
N SER A 444 -16.19 41.91 -1.73
CA SER A 444 -15.65 42.47 -0.50
C SER A 444 -14.64 41.53 0.16
N GLU A 445 -13.70 42.09 0.94
CA GLU A 445 -12.67 41.30 1.64
C GLU A 445 -13.29 40.22 2.56
N ALA A 446 -14.37 40.56 3.28
CA ALA A 446 -15.06 39.62 4.16
C ALA A 446 -15.66 38.41 3.39
N LYS A 447 -16.19 38.65 2.18
CA LYS A 447 -16.68 37.58 1.32
C LYS A 447 -15.54 36.78 0.69
N ALA A 448 -14.48 37.43 0.24
CA ALA A 448 -13.30 36.74 -0.28
C ALA A 448 -12.66 35.81 0.78
N LEU A 449 -12.67 36.23 2.05
CA LEU A 449 -12.22 35.42 3.17
C LEU A 449 -13.08 34.16 3.37
N ASP A 450 -14.41 34.29 3.49
CA ASP A 450 -15.33 33.17 3.75
C ASP A 450 -15.53 32.28 2.51
N GLU A 451 -15.84 32.88 1.35
CA GLU A 451 -16.28 32.15 0.16
C GLU A 451 -15.11 31.52 -0.62
N VAL A 452 -13.92 32.13 -0.59
CA VAL A 452 -12.77 31.69 -1.40
C VAL A 452 -11.62 31.18 -0.53
N LEU A 453 -11.09 32.02 0.37
CA LEU A 453 -9.88 31.67 1.12
C LEU A 453 -10.10 30.45 2.01
N GLN A 454 -11.17 30.44 2.82
CA GLN A 454 -11.48 29.35 3.72
C GLN A 454 -12.00 28.10 2.99
N ARG A 455 -12.85 28.28 1.97
CA ARG A 455 -13.56 27.15 1.33
C ARG A 455 -12.85 26.51 0.14
N GLN A 456 -11.90 27.22 -0.50
CA GLN A 456 -11.23 26.72 -1.71
C GLN A 456 -9.70 26.69 -1.61
N LEU A 457 -9.07 27.57 -0.83
CA LEU A 457 -7.60 27.75 -0.86
C LEU A 457 -6.88 27.18 0.37
N ARG A 458 -7.44 27.34 1.58
CA ARG A 458 -6.85 26.88 2.85
C ARG A 458 -7.57 25.65 3.39
N LEU A 459 -7.64 24.61 2.56
CA LEU A 459 -8.28 23.35 2.90
C LEU A 459 -7.50 22.60 3.99
N GLU A 460 -8.20 21.82 4.81
CA GLU A 460 -7.55 21.13 5.91
C GLU A 460 -6.62 20.01 5.39
N GLY A 461 -5.37 19.99 5.86
CA GLY A 461 -4.38 19.00 5.45
C GLY A 461 -3.78 19.25 4.07
N THR A 462 -3.88 20.47 3.53
CA THR A 462 -3.25 20.85 2.26
C THR A 462 -2.10 21.84 2.43
N LEU A 463 -1.18 21.82 1.47
CA LEU A 463 -0.19 22.86 1.25
C LEU A 463 -0.42 23.41 -0.15
N THR A 464 -0.78 24.69 -0.22
CA THR A 464 -1.19 25.35 -1.46
C THR A 464 -0.02 26.15 -2.02
N LEU A 465 0.39 25.90 -3.27
CA LEU A 465 1.45 26.65 -3.94
C LEU A 465 1.24 26.71 -5.46
N HIS A 466 2.00 27.58 -6.13
CA HIS A 466 1.96 27.84 -7.56
C HIS A 466 2.46 26.65 -8.43
N SER A 467 1.87 26.41 -9.61
CA SER A 467 2.14 25.20 -10.42
C SER A 467 3.57 25.08 -10.92
N GLU A 468 4.20 26.19 -11.31
CA GLU A 468 5.60 26.20 -11.69
C GLU A 468 6.54 25.80 -10.55
N THR A 469 6.18 26.11 -9.31
CA THR A 469 6.93 25.72 -8.12
C THR A 469 6.79 24.23 -7.86
N ALA A 470 5.57 23.67 -7.94
CA ALA A 470 5.36 22.22 -7.88
C ALA A 470 6.20 21.46 -8.92
N LYS A 471 6.24 21.97 -10.16
CA LYS A 471 6.95 21.30 -11.28
C LYS A 471 8.46 21.17 -11.06
N ARG A 472 9.09 22.03 -10.23
CA ARG A 472 10.54 22.00 -9.95
C ARG A 472 10.97 20.67 -9.33
N ASN A 473 10.23 20.17 -8.34
CA ASN A 473 10.45 18.84 -7.76
C ASN A 473 9.61 17.73 -8.44
N GLY A 474 9.08 18.03 -9.63
CA GLY A 474 8.28 17.13 -10.45
C GLY A 474 6.87 16.87 -9.93
N GLY A 475 6.38 17.68 -8.99
CA GLY A 475 5.03 17.59 -8.43
C GLY A 475 3.95 18.04 -9.40
N ASP A 476 2.75 17.49 -9.21
CA ASP A 476 1.49 17.93 -9.81
C ASP A 476 0.38 17.89 -8.74
N TYR A 477 -0.86 18.19 -9.13
CA TYR A 477 -1.98 18.29 -8.20
C TYR A 477 -2.94 17.10 -8.32
N ASP A 478 -2.42 15.91 -8.71
CA ASP A 478 -3.18 14.65 -8.74
C ASP A 478 -3.34 13.97 -7.36
N PHE A 479 -3.08 14.76 -6.31
CA PHE A 479 -2.99 14.41 -4.89
C PHE A 479 -1.61 13.90 -4.45
N ASP A 480 -0.55 14.55 -4.95
CA ASP A 480 0.81 14.33 -4.46
C ASP A 480 0.91 14.65 -2.95
N TRP A 481 1.60 13.79 -2.20
CA TRP A 481 1.95 14.07 -0.81
C TRP A 481 3.31 14.76 -0.75
N VAL A 482 3.36 15.87 -0.02
CA VAL A 482 4.60 16.58 0.33
C VAL A 482 4.74 16.61 1.85
N CYS A 483 5.97 16.74 2.34
CA CYS A 483 6.22 17.04 3.75
C CYS A 483 7.13 18.25 3.89
N VAL A 484 7.18 18.82 5.09
CA VAL A 484 7.87 20.09 5.34
C VAL A 484 8.91 19.92 6.44
N VAL A 485 10.15 20.34 6.16
CA VAL A 485 11.12 20.63 7.22
C VAL A 485 10.84 22.06 7.71
N GLU A 486 10.43 22.18 8.97
CA GLU A 486 10.05 23.45 9.59
C GLU A 486 11.30 24.27 9.96
N GLY A 487 11.40 25.51 9.46
CA GLY A 487 12.52 26.42 9.72
C GLY A 487 12.70 26.78 11.20
N ASP A 488 11.64 26.74 12.01
CA ASP A 488 11.75 27.01 13.44
C ASP A 488 12.40 25.85 14.21
N LYS A 489 12.27 24.61 13.69
CA LYS A 489 12.86 23.41 14.30
C LYS A 489 14.24 23.09 13.74
N PHE A 490 14.46 23.33 12.45
CA PHE A 490 15.71 23.07 11.75
C PHE A 490 16.21 24.30 10.97
N PRO A 491 16.44 25.44 11.65
CA PRO A 491 16.78 26.71 10.99
C PRO A 491 18.05 26.64 10.15
N ARG A 492 19.06 25.86 10.54
CA ARG A 492 20.30 25.71 9.78
C ARG A 492 20.08 24.87 8.53
N PHE A 493 19.29 23.79 8.61
CA PHE A 493 18.94 23.01 7.43
C PHE A 493 18.20 23.88 6.40
N VAL A 494 17.16 24.57 6.86
CA VAL A 494 16.33 25.39 5.96
C VAL A 494 17.19 26.51 5.36
N ARG A 495 17.95 27.25 6.18
CA ARG A 495 18.83 28.33 5.69
C ARG A 495 19.89 27.85 4.71
N ASP A 496 20.48 26.68 4.93
CA ASP A 496 21.46 26.08 4.01
C ASP A 496 20.86 25.84 2.61
N ARG A 497 19.58 25.44 2.51
CA ARG A 497 18.90 25.34 1.22
C ARG A 497 18.49 26.70 0.64
N PHE A 498 18.08 27.67 1.44
CA PHE A 498 17.78 29.03 0.98
C PHE A 498 19.02 29.73 0.40
N GLY A 499 20.21 29.49 0.98
CA GLY A 499 21.47 30.01 0.46
C GLY A 499 22.06 29.24 -0.72
N TYR A 500 21.46 28.11 -1.12
CA TYR A 500 21.96 27.26 -2.18
C TYR A 500 21.63 27.83 -3.57
N THR A 501 22.66 28.03 -4.41
CA THR A 501 22.48 28.42 -5.81
C THR A 501 22.12 27.20 -6.65
N GLU A 502 20.95 27.26 -7.29
CA GLU A 502 20.48 26.18 -8.14
C GLU A 502 21.40 25.96 -9.33
N GLN A 503 21.68 24.70 -9.63
CA GLN A 503 22.37 24.35 -10.87
C GLN A 503 21.39 24.39 -12.03
N ALA A 504 21.87 24.69 -13.24
CA ALA A 504 21.02 24.76 -14.43
C ALA A 504 20.23 23.45 -14.58
N ALA A 505 18.90 23.54 -14.48
CA ALA A 505 18.04 22.38 -14.63
C ALA A 505 18.20 21.82 -16.05
N ASN A 506 18.49 20.52 -16.17
CA ASN A 506 18.40 19.86 -17.46
C ASN A 506 16.95 19.97 -17.95
N GLN A 507 16.77 20.64 -19.09
CA GLN A 507 15.45 20.75 -19.71
C GLN A 507 14.90 19.35 -19.94
N LYS A 508 13.72 19.06 -19.38
CA LYS A 508 13.00 17.82 -19.67
C LYS A 508 12.70 17.81 -21.17
N ASN A 509 13.47 17.06 -21.94
CA ASN A 509 13.08 16.71 -23.31
C ASN A 509 11.84 15.83 -23.21
N LYS A 510 10.66 16.44 -23.37
CA LYS A 510 9.38 15.71 -23.47
C LYS A 510 9.42 14.88 -24.75
N LEU A 511 9.98 13.67 -24.68
CA LEU A 511 9.91 12.71 -25.76
C LEU A 511 8.43 12.38 -26.04
N LYS A 512 8.11 12.23 -27.33
CA LYS A 512 6.78 11.84 -27.78
C LYS A 512 6.39 10.53 -27.08
N LYS A 513 5.18 10.49 -26.52
CA LYS A 513 4.67 9.29 -25.84
C LYS A 513 4.71 8.10 -26.80
N LYS A 514 5.23 6.97 -26.32
CA LYS A 514 5.30 5.73 -27.11
C LYS A 514 3.90 5.14 -27.23
N GLN A 515 3.49 4.80 -28.46
CA GLN A 515 2.18 4.21 -28.73
C GLN A 515 2.36 2.93 -29.56
N SER A 516 2.49 1.79 -28.88
CA SER A 516 2.57 0.48 -29.54
C SER A 516 1.17 0.01 -29.99
N PRO A 517 1.08 -0.87 -31.00
CA PRO A 517 -0.16 -1.58 -31.30
C PRO A 517 -0.62 -2.47 -30.13
N TRP A 518 -1.94 -2.65 -29.96
CA TRP A 518 -2.53 -3.37 -28.81
C TRP A 518 -1.97 -4.78 -28.60
N TRP A 519 -1.70 -5.53 -29.66
CA TRP A 519 -1.16 -6.90 -29.59
C TRP A 519 0.25 -7.00 -28.98
N ASN A 520 0.95 -5.87 -28.76
CA ASN A 520 2.24 -5.83 -28.07
C ASN A 520 2.11 -5.73 -26.54
N LEU A 521 0.89 -5.81 -25.98
CA LEU A 521 0.65 -5.69 -24.55
C LEU A 521 1.52 -6.63 -23.68
N PRO A 522 1.75 -7.91 -24.04
CA PRO A 522 2.67 -8.79 -23.29
C PRO A 522 4.11 -8.27 -23.25
N GLN A 523 4.62 -7.74 -24.37
CA GLN A 523 5.97 -7.18 -24.44
C GLN A 523 6.07 -5.87 -23.65
N VAL A 524 5.03 -5.04 -23.68
CA VAL A 524 4.96 -3.81 -22.86
C VAL A 524 4.89 -4.17 -21.37
N ALA A 525 4.16 -5.22 -20.98
CA ALA A 525 4.14 -5.72 -19.61
C ALA A 525 5.55 -6.14 -19.17
N LEU A 526 6.27 -6.94 -19.96
CA LEU A 526 7.66 -7.32 -19.66
C LEU A 526 8.61 -6.11 -19.55
N GLN A 527 8.39 -5.07 -20.36
CA GLN A 527 9.17 -3.81 -20.29
C GLN A 527 8.84 -2.97 -19.06
N ALA A 528 7.60 -3.05 -18.56
CA ALA A 528 7.16 -2.37 -17.34
C ALA A 528 7.69 -3.02 -16.05
N LYS A 529 8.16 -4.28 -16.13
CA LYS A 529 8.78 -5.02 -15.03
C LYS A 529 10.20 -4.49 -14.76
N GLY A 530 10.54 -4.33 -13.48
CA GLY A 530 11.90 -4.07 -13.03
C GLY A 530 12.03 -2.77 -12.26
N ASN A 531 12.54 -2.86 -11.03
CA ASN A 531 12.78 -1.71 -10.18
C ASN A 531 14.22 -1.20 -10.32
N GLN A 532 14.54 -0.53 -11.44
CA GLN A 532 15.83 0.15 -11.57
C GLN A 532 15.90 1.40 -10.69
N ILE A 533 14.75 2.02 -10.37
CA ILE A 533 14.63 3.21 -9.52
C ILE A 533 15.38 2.99 -8.20
N GLY A 534 15.04 1.95 -7.43
CA GLY A 534 15.69 1.70 -6.14
C GLY A 534 17.20 1.44 -6.26
N ALA A 535 17.64 0.71 -7.30
CA ALA A 535 19.05 0.41 -7.52
C ALA A 535 19.87 1.63 -7.96
N ILE A 536 19.27 2.55 -8.72
CA ILE A 536 19.86 3.83 -9.11
C ILE A 536 19.89 4.77 -7.90
N THR A 537 18.83 4.83 -7.10
CA THR A 537 18.79 5.61 -5.86
C THR A 537 19.87 5.17 -4.86
N ASP A 538 20.01 3.86 -4.60
CA ASP A 538 21.04 3.35 -3.68
C ASP A 538 22.47 3.69 -4.20
N LEU A 539 22.69 3.66 -5.53
CA LEU A 539 23.97 4.05 -6.13
C LEU A 539 24.20 5.56 -6.07
N LYS A 540 23.16 6.38 -6.28
CA LYS A 540 23.19 7.84 -6.13
C LYS A 540 23.60 8.22 -4.71
N THR A 541 22.93 7.65 -3.71
CA THR A 541 23.28 7.86 -2.29
C THR A 541 24.71 7.42 -2.00
N SER A 542 25.20 6.33 -2.59
CA SER A 542 26.60 5.91 -2.45
C SER A 542 27.58 6.92 -3.07
N CYS A 543 27.21 7.57 -4.20
CA CYS A 543 28.02 8.63 -4.79
C CYS A 543 28.07 9.87 -3.89
N VAL A 544 26.94 10.25 -3.29
CA VAL A 544 26.89 11.35 -2.31
C VAL A 544 27.78 11.03 -1.10
N ALA A 545 27.64 9.83 -0.52
CA ALA A 545 28.49 9.37 0.59
C ALA A 545 29.99 9.41 0.26
N ALA A 546 30.37 9.07 -0.98
CA ALA A 546 31.76 9.11 -1.45
C ALA A 546 32.24 10.51 -1.89
N GLY A 547 31.43 11.56 -1.74
CA GLY A 547 31.78 12.93 -2.18
C GLY A 547 31.79 13.13 -3.71
N ARG A 548 31.25 12.17 -4.48
CA ARG A 548 31.17 12.21 -5.95
C ARG A 548 29.83 12.77 -6.41
N HIS A 549 29.57 14.04 -6.07
CA HIS A 549 28.33 14.73 -6.44
C HIS A 549 28.16 14.83 -7.97
N ASP A 550 29.26 14.92 -8.71
CA ASP A 550 29.30 14.86 -10.18
C ASP A 550 28.65 13.58 -10.74
N LEU A 551 28.91 12.43 -10.11
CA LEU A 551 28.31 11.15 -10.51
C LEU A 551 26.86 11.02 -10.01
N ALA A 552 26.56 11.56 -8.83
CA ALA A 552 25.19 11.61 -8.31
C ALA A 552 24.27 12.44 -9.22
N GLU A 553 24.76 13.55 -9.78
CA GLU A 553 24.02 14.39 -10.74
C GLU A 553 23.71 13.65 -12.04
N GLN A 554 24.67 12.86 -12.56
CA GLN A 554 24.44 11.99 -13.72
C GLN A 554 23.38 10.93 -13.41
N LEU A 555 23.49 10.26 -12.26
CA LEU A 555 22.51 9.25 -11.84
C LEU A 555 21.12 9.83 -11.58
N ALA A 556 21.00 11.11 -11.21
CA ALA A 556 19.71 11.78 -11.10
C ALA A 556 18.97 11.86 -12.45
N LEU A 557 19.70 11.97 -13.57
CA LEU A 557 19.12 11.91 -14.91
C LEU A 557 18.66 10.50 -15.25
N GLU A 558 19.46 9.50 -14.92
CA GLU A 558 19.10 8.09 -15.11
C GLU A 558 17.91 7.68 -14.25
N LEU A 559 17.82 8.22 -13.03
CA LEU A 559 16.67 8.04 -12.15
C LEU A 559 15.41 8.65 -12.75
N GLN A 560 15.51 9.85 -13.34
CA GLN A 560 14.39 10.46 -14.06
C GLN A 560 13.99 9.63 -15.29
N ALA A 561 14.97 9.15 -16.08
CA ALA A 561 14.71 8.29 -17.23
C ALA A 561 14.01 6.98 -16.81
N ALA A 562 14.35 6.42 -15.65
CA ALA A 562 13.69 5.25 -15.08
C ALA A 562 12.23 5.54 -14.66
N LEU A 563 11.96 6.71 -14.08
CA LEU A 563 10.61 7.15 -13.73
C LEU A 563 9.73 7.37 -14.97
N ASP A 564 10.31 7.87 -16.06
CA ASP A 564 9.60 8.17 -17.30
C ASP A 564 9.52 7.01 -18.29
N GLN A 565 10.22 5.88 -18.01
CA GLN A 565 10.41 4.77 -18.95
C GLN A 565 9.10 4.24 -19.55
N LEU A 566 8.07 4.05 -18.74
CA LEU A 566 6.79 3.50 -19.20
C LEU A 566 5.98 4.53 -20.01
N LYS A 567 6.03 5.81 -19.63
CA LYS A 567 5.21 6.88 -20.23
C LYS A 567 5.83 7.42 -21.53
N HIS A 568 7.15 7.55 -21.55
CA HIS A 568 7.90 8.24 -22.61
C HIS A 568 8.84 7.30 -23.38
N GLY A 569 8.97 6.03 -22.98
CA GLY A 569 9.86 5.08 -23.64
C GLY A 569 11.34 5.38 -23.40
N THR A 570 11.68 6.26 -22.45
CA THR A 570 13.05 6.53 -22.01
C THR A 570 13.64 5.25 -21.42
N LYS A 571 14.96 5.09 -21.51
CA LYS A 571 15.67 3.99 -20.85
C LYS A 571 16.86 4.57 -20.12
N PRO A 572 17.08 4.17 -18.87
CA PRO A 572 18.34 4.47 -18.20
C PRO A 572 19.51 3.90 -19.01
N ASP A 573 20.57 4.69 -19.14
CA ASP A 573 21.82 4.29 -19.75
C ASP A 573 22.56 3.31 -18.83
N ARG A 574 22.58 2.05 -19.26
CA ARG A 574 23.19 0.96 -18.49
C ARG A 574 24.71 1.06 -18.47
N GLU A 575 25.34 1.63 -19.49
CA GLU A 575 26.78 1.78 -19.56
C GLU A 575 27.24 2.84 -18.57
N VAL A 576 26.55 3.99 -18.53
CA VAL A 576 26.77 5.04 -17.52
C VAL A 576 26.60 4.49 -16.11
N ILE A 577 25.49 3.80 -15.82
CA ILE A 577 25.23 3.23 -14.49
C ILE A 577 26.32 2.22 -14.09
N GLN A 578 26.79 1.37 -15.01
CA GLN A 578 27.85 0.39 -14.74
C GLN A 578 29.21 1.05 -14.53
N ALA A 579 29.55 2.06 -15.35
CA ALA A 579 30.80 2.81 -15.22
C ALA A 579 30.87 3.55 -13.89
N ILE A 580 29.77 4.14 -13.42
CA ILE A 580 29.70 4.80 -12.10
C ILE A 580 29.83 3.77 -10.97
N ARG A 581 29.12 2.63 -11.08
CA ARG A 581 29.19 1.55 -10.09
C ARG A 581 30.59 0.96 -9.93
N ALA A 582 31.41 0.98 -10.97
CA ALA A 582 32.80 0.53 -10.90
C ALA A 582 33.72 1.55 -10.18
N GLN A 583 33.34 2.82 -10.12
CA GLN A 583 34.12 3.90 -9.50
C GLN A 583 33.77 4.13 -8.03
N VAL A 584 32.53 3.83 -7.62
CA VAL A 584 32.00 4.21 -6.31
C VAL A 584 31.66 2.98 -5.48
N PRO A 585 32.29 2.79 -4.30
CA PRO A 585 31.91 1.71 -3.40
C PRO A 585 30.51 1.94 -2.84
N LYS A 586 29.79 0.86 -2.55
CA LYS A 586 28.48 0.96 -1.90
C LYS A 586 28.65 1.48 -0.47
N ALA A 587 27.85 2.48 -0.08
CA ALA A 587 27.84 2.94 1.31
C ALA A 587 27.48 1.78 2.26
N PRO A 588 28.29 1.51 3.30
CA PRO A 588 28.17 0.28 4.09
C PRO A 588 26.84 0.20 4.86
N TRP A 589 26.35 1.34 5.34
CA TRP A 589 25.12 1.42 6.12
C TRP A 589 23.85 1.15 5.28
N LEU A 590 23.86 1.38 3.96
CA LEU A 590 22.68 1.10 3.10
C LEU A 590 22.26 -0.37 3.11
N GLY A 591 23.20 -1.28 3.37
CA GLY A 591 22.92 -2.72 3.49
C GLY A 591 22.21 -3.13 4.78
N LEU A 592 22.08 -2.22 5.75
CA LEU A 592 21.60 -2.53 7.09
C LEU A 592 20.07 -2.37 7.25
N LYS A 593 19.39 -1.76 6.27
CA LYS A 593 17.92 -1.50 6.30
C LYS A 593 17.04 -2.74 6.49
N ASP A 594 17.56 -3.92 6.16
CA ASP A 594 16.83 -5.20 6.21
C ASP A 594 17.21 -6.08 7.42
N LYS A 595 18.02 -5.55 8.35
CA LYS A 595 18.35 -6.26 9.59
C LYS A 595 17.13 -6.32 10.50
N GLU A 596 16.92 -7.48 11.12
CA GLU A 596 15.74 -7.71 11.97
C GLU A 596 16.04 -7.52 13.47
N ARG A 597 17.30 -7.25 13.84
CA ARG A 597 17.74 -7.07 15.22
C ARG A 597 18.79 -5.97 15.32
N VAL A 598 18.80 -5.23 16.42
CA VAL A 598 19.77 -4.15 16.67
C VAL A 598 21.20 -4.68 16.77
N ARG A 599 21.43 -5.86 17.34
CA ARG A 599 22.75 -6.50 17.36
C ARG A 599 23.32 -6.78 15.96
N ASP A 600 22.46 -6.95 14.97
CA ASP A 600 22.88 -7.18 13.59
C ASP A 600 23.22 -5.85 12.86
N LEU A 601 22.99 -4.71 13.52
CA LEU A 601 23.46 -3.39 13.14
C LEU A 601 24.82 -3.15 13.81
N PRO A 602 25.94 -3.16 13.07
CA PRO A 602 27.27 -2.99 13.64
C PRO A 602 27.39 -1.64 14.36
N VAL A 603 28.06 -1.61 15.51
CA VAL A 603 28.24 -0.37 16.29
C VAL A 603 28.98 0.71 15.50
N HIS A 604 29.88 0.27 14.61
CA HIS A 604 30.67 1.13 13.74
C HIS A 604 30.71 0.57 12.32
N VAL A 605 30.68 1.46 11.34
CA VAL A 605 30.93 1.17 9.92
C VAL A 605 32.04 2.10 9.42
N GLU A 606 32.96 1.56 8.62
CA GLU A 606 34.03 2.35 8.01
C GLU A 606 33.46 3.24 6.90
N VAL A 607 33.55 4.55 7.08
CA VAL A 607 32.96 5.55 6.17
C VAL A 607 33.94 6.67 5.90
N PRO A 608 33.95 7.24 4.68
CA PRO A 608 34.79 8.40 4.38
C PRO A 608 34.27 9.66 5.10
N PRO A 609 35.11 10.70 5.30
CA PRO A 609 34.68 11.97 5.93
C PRO A 609 33.60 12.76 5.17
N THR A 610 33.30 12.34 3.94
CA THR A 610 32.24 12.88 3.08
C THR A 610 30.88 12.22 3.35
N ASP A 611 30.83 11.07 4.03
CA ASP A 611 29.59 10.33 4.28
C ASP A 611 28.92 10.79 5.57
N ALA A 612 28.22 11.93 5.47
CA ALA A 612 27.57 12.53 6.63
C ALA A 612 26.49 11.64 7.28
N VAL A 613 25.82 10.79 6.48
CA VAL A 613 24.85 9.81 7.01
C VAL A 613 25.57 8.67 7.74
N GLY A 614 26.68 8.19 7.19
CA GLY A 614 27.54 7.21 7.86
C GLY A 614 28.14 7.72 9.17
N GLU A 615 28.56 8.98 9.21
CA GLU A 615 29.02 9.64 10.43
C GLU A 615 27.90 9.77 11.47
N LEU A 616 26.69 10.17 11.04
CA LEU A 616 25.51 10.18 11.90
C LEU A 616 25.21 8.77 12.45
N TYR A 617 25.29 7.75 11.60
CA TYR A 617 25.09 6.36 12.00
C TYR A 617 26.06 5.96 13.11
N ASN A 618 27.36 6.17 12.89
CA ASN A 618 28.41 5.83 13.87
C ASN A 618 28.24 6.61 15.18
N PHE A 619 27.80 7.86 15.09
CA PHE A 619 27.58 8.71 16.25
C PHE A 619 26.37 8.28 17.08
N VAL A 620 25.25 7.91 16.45
CA VAL A 620 24.03 7.58 17.18
C VAL A 620 24.01 6.11 17.61
N ARG A 621 24.51 5.19 16.77
CA ARG A 621 24.44 3.75 17.03
C ARG A 621 25.12 3.34 18.32
N LYS A 622 26.21 4.01 18.72
CA LYS A 622 26.93 3.76 19.99
C LYS A 622 26.08 4.07 21.24
N GLU A 623 25.06 4.93 21.10
CA GLU A 623 24.19 5.34 22.20
C GLU A 623 22.95 4.43 22.34
N ILE A 624 22.68 3.62 21.31
CA ILE A 624 21.56 2.67 21.28
C ILE A 624 21.98 1.36 21.97
N GLN A 625 21.32 1.06 23.09
CA GLN A 625 21.50 -0.18 23.84
C GLN A 625 20.70 -1.34 23.24
N GLU A 626 21.05 -2.57 23.63
CA GLU A 626 20.36 -3.78 23.20
C GLU A 626 19.22 -4.15 24.18
N PHE A 627 18.11 -3.41 24.12
CA PHE A 627 16.97 -3.61 25.03
C PHE A 627 16.20 -4.94 24.83
N PHE A 628 16.21 -5.50 23.62
CA PHE A 628 15.45 -6.71 23.26
C PHE A 628 16.39 -7.78 22.64
N SER A 629 17.34 -8.25 23.45
CA SER A 629 18.34 -9.25 23.06
C SER A 629 17.83 -10.68 23.29
N ASP A 630 18.52 -11.69 22.75
CA ASP A 630 18.20 -13.11 23.03
C ASP A 630 18.31 -13.45 24.52
N GLU A 631 19.08 -12.70 25.31
CA GLU A 631 19.22 -12.89 26.75
C GLU A 631 17.94 -12.52 27.52
N THR A 632 17.13 -11.61 26.95
CA THR A 632 15.82 -11.24 27.49
C THR A 632 14.73 -12.26 27.13
N VAL A 633 15.00 -13.15 26.15
CA VAL A 633 14.06 -14.18 25.72
C VAL A 633 14.09 -15.35 26.70
N ARG A 634 12.94 -15.64 27.29
CA ARG A 634 12.77 -16.80 28.17
C ARG A 634 12.33 -18.02 27.36
N PRO A 635 12.66 -19.25 27.81
CA PRO A 635 12.06 -20.47 27.28
C PRO A 635 10.53 -20.36 27.23
N ILE A 636 9.90 -20.85 26.15
CA ILE A 636 8.45 -20.79 25.99
C ILE A 636 7.70 -21.53 27.12
N GLU A 637 8.37 -22.51 27.75
CA GLU A 637 7.85 -23.27 28.89
C GLU A 637 7.68 -22.44 30.17
N ASP A 638 8.47 -21.38 30.36
CA ASP A 638 8.35 -20.47 31.50
C ASP A 638 7.01 -19.74 31.52
N PHE A 639 6.37 -19.63 30.35
CA PHE A 639 5.07 -18.97 30.21
C PHE A 639 3.90 -19.93 30.39
N ARG A 640 4.12 -21.24 30.66
CA ARG A 640 3.04 -22.24 30.77
C ARG A 640 1.92 -21.84 31.73
N GLY A 641 2.24 -21.12 32.80
CA GLY A 641 1.27 -20.63 33.79
C GLY A 641 0.65 -19.25 33.53
N LEU A 642 0.95 -18.62 32.39
CA LEU A 642 0.40 -17.32 31.99
C LEU A 642 -1.08 -17.42 31.67
N ILE A 643 -1.47 -18.51 31.01
CA ILE A 643 -2.86 -18.84 30.70
C ILE A 643 -3.28 -19.92 31.69
N ALA A 644 -4.29 -19.59 32.48
CA ALA A 644 -4.94 -20.48 33.44
C ALA A 644 -6.46 -20.48 33.20
N ALA A 645 -6.82 -20.54 31.93
CA ALA A 645 -8.18 -20.54 31.46
C ALA A 645 -8.77 -21.96 31.66
N GLY A 646 -10.07 -22.05 31.92
CA GLY A 646 -10.72 -23.19 32.57
C GLY A 646 -10.59 -24.58 31.89
N HIS A 647 -11.27 -25.56 32.49
CA HIS A 647 -11.22 -26.97 32.08
C HIS A 647 -11.44 -27.17 30.56
N PHE A 648 -10.55 -27.94 29.93
CA PHE A 648 -10.67 -28.37 28.54
C PHE A 648 -10.77 -29.90 28.46
N THR A 649 -11.45 -30.41 27.43
CA THR A 649 -11.65 -31.86 27.25
C THR A 649 -10.52 -32.50 26.43
N ARG A 650 -10.45 -33.84 26.43
CA ARG A 650 -9.48 -34.58 25.60
C ARG A 650 -9.68 -34.32 24.11
N GLU A 651 -10.90 -34.06 23.68
CA GLU A 651 -11.24 -33.73 22.29
C GLU A 651 -10.68 -32.37 21.89
N MET A 652 -10.83 -31.37 22.77
CA MET A 652 -10.30 -30.02 22.53
C MET A 652 -8.78 -30.06 22.38
N ASP A 653 -8.11 -30.81 23.26
CA ASP A 653 -6.67 -31.02 23.22
C ASP A 653 -6.19 -31.76 21.96
N ALA A 654 -6.91 -32.81 21.53
CA ALA A 654 -6.60 -33.55 20.32
C ALA A 654 -6.71 -32.67 19.06
N GLU A 655 -7.76 -31.85 18.97
CA GLU A 655 -7.96 -30.94 17.84
C GLU A 655 -6.93 -29.79 17.86
N ALA A 656 -6.69 -29.17 19.02
CA ALA A 656 -5.64 -28.15 19.16
C ALA A 656 -4.26 -28.70 18.79
N ALA A 657 -3.95 -29.96 19.16
CA ALA A 657 -2.72 -30.64 18.75
C ALA A 657 -2.65 -30.88 17.22
N GLN A 658 -3.78 -31.13 16.55
CA GLN A 658 -3.81 -31.23 15.09
C GLN A 658 -3.51 -29.89 14.43
N VAL A 659 -4.18 -28.82 14.87
CA VAL A 659 -3.99 -27.46 14.31
C VAL A 659 -2.57 -26.96 14.55
N ASN A 660 -2.03 -27.14 15.76
CA ASN A 660 -0.64 -26.79 16.07
C ASN A 660 0.37 -27.55 15.19
N ARG A 661 0.13 -28.85 14.92
CA ARG A 661 0.99 -29.64 14.02
C ARG A 661 0.95 -29.12 12.58
N ILE A 662 -0.23 -28.81 12.06
CA ILE A 662 -0.39 -28.24 10.70
C ILE A 662 0.35 -26.90 10.61
N TYR A 663 0.15 -26.02 11.60
CA TYR A 663 0.82 -24.73 11.65
C TYR A 663 2.34 -24.86 11.70
N ALA A 664 2.86 -25.67 12.62
CA ALA A 664 4.29 -25.90 12.77
C ALA A 664 4.92 -26.49 11.50
N ALA A 665 4.28 -27.49 10.87
CA ALA A 665 4.77 -28.10 9.64
C ALA A 665 4.85 -27.09 8.48
N ASN A 666 3.83 -26.23 8.32
CA ASN A 666 3.83 -25.20 7.27
C ASN A 666 4.90 -24.13 7.52
N ILE A 667 5.06 -23.65 8.76
CA ILE A 667 6.14 -22.72 9.11
C ILE A 667 7.51 -23.34 8.82
N SER A 668 7.74 -24.60 9.19
CA SER A 668 8.99 -25.31 8.89
C SER A 668 9.24 -25.43 7.39
N MET A 669 8.20 -25.69 6.58
CA MET A 669 8.34 -25.71 5.12
C MET A 669 8.71 -24.35 4.53
N ILE A 670 8.14 -23.25 5.04
CA ILE A 670 8.48 -21.89 4.62
C ILE A 670 9.95 -21.60 4.95
N LEU A 671 10.39 -21.91 6.18
CA LEU A 671 11.78 -21.72 6.60
C LEU A 671 12.76 -22.56 5.77
N ALA A 672 12.43 -23.83 5.50
CA ALA A 672 13.26 -24.70 4.65
C ALA A 672 13.39 -24.16 3.21
N ARG A 673 12.33 -23.55 2.66
CA ARG A 673 12.39 -22.89 1.34
C ARG A 673 13.29 -21.65 1.36
N ILE A 674 13.21 -20.83 2.41
CA ILE A 674 14.12 -19.67 2.57
C ILE A 674 15.57 -20.16 2.57
N GLU A 675 15.86 -21.24 3.30
CA GLU A 675 17.21 -21.79 3.37
C GLU A 675 17.68 -22.35 2.02
N ALA A 676 16.82 -23.09 1.30
CA ALA A 676 17.16 -23.57 -0.04
C ALA A 676 17.48 -22.44 -1.02
N TYR A 677 16.78 -21.30 -0.93
CA TYR A 677 17.12 -20.11 -1.74
C TYR A 677 18.43 -19.45 -1.30
N ARG A 678 18.77 -19.50 -0.01
CA ARG A 678 20.05 -19.01 0.52
C ARG A 678 21.20 -19.89 0.02
N GLU A 679 21.10 -21.21 0.16
CA GLU A 679 22.08 -22.17 -0.36
C GLU A 679 22.28 -22.01 -1.89
N ALA A 680 21.19 -21.80 -2.64
CA ALA A 680 21.28 -21.54 -4.09
C ALA A 680 22.04 -20.24 -4.41
N LEU A 681 21.87 -19.19 -3.60
CA LEU A 681 22.62 -17.95 -3.74
C LEU A 681 24.11 -18.15 -3.41
N GLU A 682 24.41 -18.84 -2.31
CA GLU A 682 25.79 -19.15 -1.90
C GLU A 682 26.51 -19.98 -2.96
N LYS A 683 25.84 -21.00 -3.52
CA LYS A 683 26.37 -21.78 -4.64
C LYS A 683 26.64 -20.90 -5.87
N ALA A 684 25.72 -20.00 -6.22
CA ALA A 684 25.91 -19.10 -7.36
C ALA A 684 27.03 -18.06 -7.11
N GLN A 685 27.27 -17.67 -5.86
CA GLN A 685 28.42 -16.85 -5.47
C GLN A 685 29.73 -17.62 -5.61
N ALA A 686 29.78 -18.87 -5.13
CA ALA A 686 30.96 -19.73 -5.31
C ALA A 686 31.28 -19.99 -6.79
N GLU A 687 30.25 -20.22 -7.63
CA GLU A 687 30.41 -20.36 -9.08
C GLU A 687 31.00 -19.09 -9.70
N LEU A 688 30.60 -17.90 -9.24
CA LEU A 688 31.14 -16.62 -9.73
C LEU A 688 32.62 -16.44 -9.34
N GLU A 689 32.98 -16.75 -8.10
CA GLU A 689 34.37 -16.67 -7.63
C GLU A 689 35.28 -17.64 -8.40
N ALA A 690 34.79 -18.85 -8.71
CA ALA A 690 35.53 -19.86 -9.46
C ALA A 690 35.86 -19.45 -10.91
N VAL A 691 35.07 -18.56 -11.52
CA VAL A 691 35.27 -18.09 -12.89
C VAL A 691 35.70 -16.62 -12.97
N LYS A 692 36.21 -16.05 -11.86
CA LYS A 692 36.54 -14.62 -11.77
C LYS A 692 37.51 -14.14 -12.85
N ASP A 693 38.38 -15.04 -13.33
CA ASP A 693 39.43 -14.77 -14.31
C ASP A 693 39.02 -15.09 -15.77
N ASP A 694 37.82 -15.66 -16.01
CA ASP A 694 37.26 -15.90 -17.36
C ASP A 694 36.15 -14.87 -17.66
N PRO A 695 36.40 -13.86 -18.52
CA PRO A 695 35.42 -12.81 -18.80
C PRO A 695 34.08 -13.30 -19.36
N LYS A 696 34.08 -14.38 -20.16
CA LYS A 696 32.86 -14.90 -20.82
C LYS A 696 32.04 -15.74 -19.85
N ALA A 697 32.69 -16.64 -19.10
CA ALA A 697 32.03 -17.44 -18.07
C ALA A 697 31.56 -16.56 -16.90
N ARG A 698 32.33 -15.53 -16.53
CA ARG A 698 31.99 -14.55 -15.49
C ARG A 698 30.68 -13.84 -15.79
N LYS A 699 30.42 -13.44 -17.04
CA LYS A 699 29.14 -12.79 -17.41
C LYS A 699 27.94 -13.71 -17.13
N GLN A 700 28.08 -15.00 -17.42
CA GLN A 700 27.02 -15.99 -17.19
C GLN A 700 26.84 -16.32 -15.71
N ALA A 701 27.94 -16.42 -14.95
CA ALA A 701 27.91 -16.62 -13.50
C ALA A 701 27.32 -15.40 -12.76
N ILE A 702 27.65 -14.17 -13.17
CA ILE A 702 27.02 -12.94 -12.66
C ILE A 702 25.51 -12.99 -12.87
N PHE A 703 25.05 -13.40 -14.06
CA PHE A 703 23.62 -13.51 -14.36
C PHE A 703 22.93 -14.52 -13.43
N LYS A 704 23.49 -15.71 -13.25
CA LYS A 704 22.97 -16.73 -12.32
C LYS A 704 22.92 -16.24 -10.87
N ARG A 705 23.99 -15.58 -10.40
CA ARG A 705 24.06 -15.00 -9.04
C ARG A 705 23.05 -13.88 -8.84
N ASN A 706 22.79 -13.07 -9.86
CA ASN A 706 21.72 -12.06 -9.84
C ASN A 706 20.33 -12.73 -9.78
N GLN A 707 20.13 -13.81 -10.53
CA GLN A 707 18.88 -14.58 -10.54
C GLN A 707 18.59 -15.19 -9.16
N ALA A 708 19.56 -15.89 -8.56
CA ALA A 708 19.43 -16.47 -7.23
C ALA A 708 19.19 -15.42 -6.13
N ALA A 709 19.91 -14.29 -6.18
CA ALA A 709 19.73 -13.19 -5.23
C ALA A 709 18.32 -12.58 -5.33
N SER A 710 17.82 -12.41 -6.56
CA SER A 710 16.46 -11.89 -6.80
C SER A 710 15.40 -12.86 -6.30
N ALA A 711 15.57 -14.16 -6.54
CA ALA A 711 14.64 -15.20 -6.10
C ALA A 711 14.55 -15.26 -4.57
N LEU A 712 15.69 -15.26 -3.87
CA LEU A 712 15.72 -15.23 -2.40
C LEU A 712 15.02 -13.98 -1.85
N ASN A 713 15.34 -12.80 -2.40
CA ASN A 713 14.73 -11.55 -1.95
C ASN A 713 13.22 -11.51 -2.19
N PHE A 714 12.76 -11.95 -3.37
CA PHE A 714 11.34 -12.04 -3.69
C PHE A 714 10.61 -13.01 -2.76
N TYR A 715 11.16 -14.21 -2.58
CA TYR A 715 10.56 -15.21 -1.71
C TYR A 715 10.46 -14.69 -0.27
N ARG A 716 11.56 -14.16 0.28
CA ARG A 716 11.62 -13.69 1.67
C ARG A 716 10.75 -12.44 1.91
N ARG A 717 10.69 -11.49 0.98
CA ARG A 717 9.98 -10.22 1.18
C ARG A 717 8.50 -10.28 0.82
N GLU A 718 8.14 -11.10 -0.16
CA GLU A 718 6.76 -11.15 -0.66
C GLU A 718 6.11 -12.51 -0.41
N ARG A 719 6.66 -13.60 -0.96
CA ARG A 719 5.97 -14.90 -1.00
C ARG A 719 5.82 -15.51 0.39
N SER A 720 6.87 -15.54 1.19
CA SER A 720 6.83 -16.09 2.55
C SER A 720 5.84 -15.32 3.44
N ARG A 721 5.76 -13.98 3.30
CA ARG A 721 4.79 -13.16 4.03
C ARG A 721 3.35 -13.52 3.65
N GLN A 722 3.09 -13.78 2.37
CA GLN A 722 1.78 -14.23 1.89
C GLN A 722 1.43 -15.62 2.40
N GLU A 723 2.36 -16.57 2.32
CA GLU A 723 2.17 -17.94 2.83
C GLU A 723 1.91 -17.93 4.35
N VAL A 724 2.64 -17.11 5.12
CA VAL A 724 2.40 -16.91 6.55
C VAL A 724 1.03 -16.26 6.80
N LYS A 725 0.65 -15.24 6.03
CA LYS A 725 -0.67 -14.58 6.17
C LYS A 725 -1.83 -15.56 5.92
N ALA A 726 -1.75 -16.38 4.87
CA ALA A 726 -2.74 -17.41 4.60
C ALA A 726 -2.86 -18.42 5.75
N LEU A 727 -1.72 -18.81 6.33
CA LEU A 727 -1.68 -19.69 7.49
C LEU A 727 -2.30 -19.04 8.74
N ILE A 728 -2.04 -17.75 8.98
CA ILE A 728 -2.69 -16.96 10.04
C ILE A 728 -4.21 -16.96 9.84
N THR A 729 -4.69 -16.71 8.62
CA THR A 729 -6.13 -16.73 8.32
C THR A 729 -6.75 -18.10 8.54
N PHE A 730 -6.06 -19.19 8.19
CA PHE A 730 -6.51 -20.55 8.50
C PHE A 730 -6.73 -20.75 10.01
N VAL A 731 -5.76 -20.31 10.82
CA VAL A 731 -5.84 -20.41 12.29
C VAL A 731 -6.96 -19.52 12.85
N GLN A 732 -7.10 -18.30 12.35
CA GLN A 732 -8.16 -17.37 12.75
C GLN A 732 -9.56 -17.93 12.44
N LYS A 733 -9.75 -18.52 11.26
CA LYS A 733 -11.02 -19.17 10.88
C LYS A 733 -11.33 -20.38 11.76
N TRP A 734 -10.31 -21.19 12.07
CA TRP A 734 -10.49 -22.31 13.01
C TRP A 734 -10.91 -21.80 14.39
N ALA A 735 -10.27 -20.75 14.89
CA ALA A 735 -10.56 -20.20 16.21
C ALA A 735 -11.91 -19.48 16.28
N SER A 736 -12.35 -18.79 15.21
CA SER A 736 -13.64 -18.10 15.18
C SER A 736 -14.83 -19.06 15.24
N GLN A 737 -14.67 -20.30 14.77
CA GLN A 737 -15.68 -21.35 14.90
C GLN A 737 -15.86 -21.83 16.34
N LYS A 738 -14.93 -21.52 17.25
CA LYS A 738 -15.00 -21.93 18.66
C LYS A 738 -15.83 -20.93 19.42
N THR A 739 -17.16 -21.02 19.35
CA THR A 739 -18.04 -20.03 20.00
C THR A 739 -18.35 -20.34 21.47
N ALA A 740 -18.14 -21.58 21.91
CA ALA A 740 -18.34 -22.02 23.30
C ALA A 740 -17.00 -22.46 23.93
N ASN A 741 -16.80 -22.14 25.21
CA ASN A 741 -15.58 -22.44 25.99
C ASN A 741 -14.27 -21.99 25.29
N ARG A 742 -14.25 -20.75 24.78
CA ARG A 742 -13.10 -20.16 24.07
C ARG A 742 -11.83 -20.18 24.90
N GLU A 743 -11.96 -19.90 26.19
CA GLU A 743 -10.91 -20.02 27.19
C GLU A 743 -10.30 -21.43 27.26
N GLY A 744 -11.12 -22.49 27.34
CA GLY A 744 -10.60 -23.85 27.32
C GLY A 744 -9.90 -24.21 25.99
N TRP A 745 -10.36 -23.66 24.85
CA TRP A 745 -9.69 -23.86 23.56
C TRP A 745 -8.32 -23.16 23.51
N LEU A 746 -8.24 -21.94 24.04
CA LEU A 746 -6.99 -21.22 24.25
C LEU A 746 -6.06 -22.03 25.16
N GLN A 747 -6.51 -22.52 26.32
CA GLN A 747 -5.71 -23.33 27.25
C GLN A 747 -5.18 -24.60 26.59
N ALA A 748 -6.04 -25.34 25.87
CA ALA A 748 -5.66 -26.56 25.16
C ALA A 748 -4.55 -26.30 24.13
N LEU A 749 -4.70 -25.24 23.32
CA LEU A 749 -3.68 -24.86 22.34
C LEU A 749 -2.40 -24.36 23.03
N TYR A 750 -2.54 -23.59 24.09
CA TYR A 750 -1.43 -22.98 24.82
C TYR A 750 -0.52 -24.02 25.46
N ASN A 751 -1.11 -25.05 26.09
CA ASN A 751 -0.38 -26.19 26.65
C ASN A 751 0.47 -26.90 25.59
N ARG A 752 -0.04 -27.03 24.36
CA ARG A 752 0.71 -27.62 23.24
C ARG A 752 1.84 -26.74 22.76
N THR A 753 1.62 -25.42 22.72
CA THR A 753 2.65 -24.48 22.28
C THR A 753 3.80 -24.33 23.29
N THR A 754 3.49 -24.32 24.59
CA THR A 754 4.49 -24.15 25.67
C THR A 754 5.26 -25.43 26.00
N CYS A 755 4.86 -26.58 25.45
CA CYS A 755 5.65 -27.82 25.47
C CYS A 755 6.50 -28.00 24.20
N GLY A 756 6.44 -27.07 23.24
CA GLY A 756 7.14 -27.14 21.96
C GLY A 756 8.46 -26.37 21.93
N LYS A 757 9.12 -26.39 20.77
CA LYS A 757 10.34 -25.58 20.49
C LYS A 757 10.05 -24.32 19.65
N GLY A 758 8.78 -23.99 19.46
CA GLY A 758 8.34 -22.86 18.62
C GLY A 758 8.25 -21.56 19.41
N SER A 759 8.01 -20.45 18.70
CA SER A 759 7.87 -19.12 19.31
C SER A 759 6.56 -18.88 20.08
N GLY A 760 5.61 -19.82 20.03
CA GLY A 760 4.26 -19.66 20.57
C GLY A 760 3.31 -18.79 19.73
N SER A 761 3.74 -18.30 18.56
CA SER A 761 2.98 -17.32 17.75
C SER A 761 1.52 -17.68 17.43
N ILE A 762 1.18 -18.97 17.30
CA ILE A 762 -0.15 -19.44 16.89
C ILE A 762 -1.27 -19.00 17.86
N VAL A 763 -1.01 -18.91 19.17
CA VAL A 763 -2.05 -18.52 20.14
C VAL A 763 -2.46 -17.07 20.00
N PHE A 764 -1.50 -16.18 19.71
CA PHE A 764 -1.75 -14.76 19.45
C PHE A 764 -2.60 -14.55 18.21
N TYR A 765 -2.46 -15.41 17.20
CA TYR A 765 -3.27 -15.32 15.97
C TYR A 765 -4.64 -15.99 16.12
N ALA A 766 -4.74 -17.05 16.91
CA ALA A 766 -5.99 -17.79 17.12
C ALA A 766 -6.97 -17.05 18.05
N PHE A 767 -6.48 -16.64 19.21
CA PHE A 767 -7.30 -16.12 20.32
C PHE A 767 -6.73 -14.80 20.84
N PRO A 768 -6.65 -13.76 19.98
CA PRO A 768 -5.98 -12.51 20.32
C PRO A 768 -6.66 -11.72 21.45
N GLN A 769 -8.00 -11.75 21.56
CA GLN A 769 -8.69 -11.09 22.66
C GLN A 769 -8.53 -11.89 23.95
N GLU A 770 -8.76 -13.21 23.89
CA GLU A 770 -8.74 -14.06 25.09
C GLU A 770 -7.35 -14.14 25.71
N ILE A 771 -6.28 -14.10 24.92
CA ILE A 771 -4.92 -14.07 25.48
C ILE A 771 -4.64 -12.76 26.23
N VAL A 772 -5.16 -11.62 25.75
CA VAL A 772 -5.04 -10.33 26.42
C VAL A 772 -5.83 -10.35 27.72
N ASP A 773 -7.07 -10.84 27.70
CA ASP A 773 -7.91 -10.95 28.89
C ASP A 773 -7.26 -11.87 29.95
N GLN A 774 -6.64 -12.97 29.53
CA GLN A 774 -5.93 -13.88 30.44
C GLN A 774 -4.66 -13.25 31.02
N ILE A 775 -3.93 -12.44 30.25
CA ILE A 775 -2.81 -11.65 30.77
C ILE A 775 -3.33 -10.71 31.86
N VAL A 776 -4.39 -9.92 31.57
CA VAL A 776 -5.00 -8.99 32.53
C VAL A 776 -5.42 -9.70 33.81
N ALA A 777 -6.12 -10.83 33.68
CA ALA A 777 -6.57 -11.63 34.82
C ALA A 777 -5.40 -12.17 35.66
N ARG A 778 -4.26 -12.46 35.03
CA ARG A 778 -3.08 -13.04 35.70
C ARG A 778 -2.18 -11.99 36.34
N THR A 779 -2.08 -10.82 35.74
CA THR A 779 -1.12 -9.77 36.11
C THR A 779 -1.76 -8.60 36.85
N GLY A 780 -3.10 -8.52 36.88
CA GLY A 780 -3.82 -7.37 37.43
C GLY A 780 -3.75 -6.14 36.53
N GLY A 781 -3.53 -6.35 35.23
CA GLY A 781 -3.41 -5.29 34.23
C GLY A 781 -4.71 -4.57 33.89
N ARG A 782 -4.69 -3.75 32.84
CA ARG A 782 -5.86 -3.00 32.37
C ARG A 782 -6.55 -3.76 31.23
N PRO A 783 -7.89 -3.82 31.19
CA PRO A 783 -8.61 -4.48 30.10
C PRO A 783 -8.44 -3.70 28.80
N ILE A 784 -8.06 -4.39 27.74
CA ILE A 784 -7.79 -3.82 26.41
C ILE A 784 -8.52 -4.64 25.35
N ARG A 785 -9.21 -3.97 24.43
CA ARG A 785 -9.87 -4.61 23.29
C ARG A 785 -8.91 -4.69 22.10
N VAL A 786 -8.83 -5.85 21.47
CA VAL A 786 -8.03 -6.07 20.26
C VAL A 786 -8.94 -5.98 19.04
N HIS A 787 -8.61 -5.09 18.11
CA HIS A 787 -9.33 -5.03 16.83
C HIS A 787 -8.88 -6.16 15.89
N ILE A 788 -9.81 -7.05 15.52
CA ILE A 788 -9.59 -8.16 14.58
C ILE A 788 -10.32 -7.88 13.26
N PRO A 789 -9.65 -7.88 12.09
CA PRO A 789 -10.33 -7.71 10.80
C PRO A 789 -11.31 -8.87 10.49
N GLU A 790 -12.50 -8.55 9.96
CA GLU A 790 -13.55 -9.54 9.59
C GLU A 790 -13.18 -10.44 8.39
N ALA A 791 -13.75 -11.67 8.33
CA ALA A 791 -13.63 -12.65 7.22
C ALA A 791 -14.99 -12.87 6.50
N CYS A 792 -15.02 -13.22 5.20
CA CYS A 792 -16.24 -13.26 4.34
C CYS A 792 -17.10 -14.56 4.38
N ASP A 793 -18.44 -14.48 4.20
CA ASP A 793 -19.49 -15.54 4.11
C ASP A 793 -20.16 -15.69 2.68
N GLY A 794 -20.89 -16.80 2.33
CA GLY A 794 -21.57 -17.00 0.99
C GLY A 794 -22.45 -18.28 0.72
N GLU A 795 -23.14 -18.41 -0.44
CA GLU A 795 -24.04 -19.54 -0.86
C GLU A 795 -23.27 -20.72 -1.54
N VAL A 796 -23.72 -21.98 -1.39
CA VAL A 796 -23.07 -23.19 -1.97
C VAL A 796 -24.05 -24.18 -2.63
N ARG A 797 -23.57 -25.00 -3.56
CA ARG A 797 -24.26 -26.17 -4.16
C ARG A 797 -23.56 -27.45 -3.73
N ILE A 798 -24.34 -28.48 -3.41
CA ILE A 798 -23.86 -29.80 -3.06
C ILE A 798 -24.38 -30.79 -4.09
N ASP A 799 -23.51 -31.61 -4.66
CA ASP A 799 -23.92 -32.64 -5.62
C ASP A 799 -24.12 -34.02 -4.99
N SER A 800 -24.56 -35.00 -5.80
CA SER A 800 -24.83 -36.38 -5.36
C SER A 800 -23.58 -37.16 -4.94
N GLU A 801 -22.39 -36.66 -5.24
CA GLU A 801 -21.10 -37.23 -4.81
C GLU A 801 -20.55 -36.53 -3.55
N GLY A 802 -21.29 -35.57 -3.01
CA GLY A 802 -20.97 -34.79 -1.80
C GLY A 802 -19.92 -33.72 -2.00
N ARG A 803 -19.67 -33.32 -3.25
CA ARG A 803 -18.81 -32.17 -3.56
C ARG A 803 -19.59 -30.89 -3.26
N VAL A 804 -18.97 -30.01 -2.49
CA VAL A 804 -19.48 -28.70 -2.11
C VAL A 804 -18.82 -27.66 -3.00
N PHE A 805 -19.64 -26.86 -3.65
CA PHE A 805 -19.22 -25.80 -4.53
C PHE A 805 -19.77 -24.47 -4.04
N LEU A 806 -18.94 -23.44 -3.86
CA LEU A 806 -19.45 -22.08 -3.66
C LEU A 806 -20.18 -21.65 -4.94
N ILE A 807 -21.45 -21.25 -4.77
CA ILE A 807 -22.28 -20.69 -5.84
C ILE A 807 -21.87 -19.23 -5.98
N ASN A 808 -21.18 -18.94 -7.07
CA ASN A 808 -20.83 -17.59 -7.43
C ASN A 808 -21.69 -17.16 -8.64
N PRO A 809 -22.71 -16.32 -8.46
CA PRO A 809 -23.51 -15.83 -9.56
C PRO A 809 -22.66 -14.95 -10.48
N CYS A 810 -22.51 -15.36 -11.72
CA CYS A 810 -21.79 -14.66 -12.78
C CYS A 810 -22.77 -14.39 -13.93
N PRO A 811 -22.83 -13.19 -14.52
CA PRO A 811 -23.66 -13.01 -15.70
C PRO A 811 -23.09 -13.81 -16.88
N GLY A 812 -23.95 -14.62 -17.49
CA GLY A 812 -23.66 -15.37 -18.70
C GLY A 812 -23.68 -14.48 -19.95
N PRO A 813 -23.25 -15.03 -21.10
CA PRO A 813 -23.09 -14.29 -22.36
C PRO A 813 -24.39 -13.65 -22.92
N ASP A 814 -25.54 -14.07 -22.42
CA ASP A 814 -26.90 -13.66 -22.79
C ASP A 814 -27.59 -12.77 -21.74
N GLY A 815 -26.88 -12.39 -20.68
CA GLY A 815 -27.42 -11.55 -19.60
C GLY A 815 -28.24 -12.31 -18.56
N GLN A 816 -28.36 -13.64 -18.66
CA GLN A 816 -28.87 -14.46 -17.55
C GLN A 816 -27.77 -14.68 -16.50
N VAL A 817 -28.12 -14.69 -15.22
CA VAL A 817 -27.17 -15.04 -14.15
C VAL A 817 -26.87 -16.53 -14.26
N GLN A 818 -25.68 -16.89 -14.74
CA GLN A 818 -25.13 -18.23 -14.69
C GLN A 818 -24.41 -18.43 -13.37
N GLU A 819 -24.70 -19.54 -12.70
CA GLU A 819 -24.02 -19.87 -11.46
C GLU A 819 -22.73 -20.61 -11.78
N ARG A 820 -21.60 -20.01 -11.41
CA ARG A 820 -20.30 -20.69 -11.49
C ARG A 820 -20.03 -21.36 -10.16
N GLU A 821 -19.72 -22.64 -10.24
CA GLU A 821 -19.47 -23.48 -9.09
C GLU A 821 -17.98 -23.64 -8.83
N LEU A 822 -17.55 -23.17 -7.67
CA LEU A 822 -16.15 -23.21 -7.24
C LEU A 822 -16.00 -24.32 -6.20
N PHE A 823 -15.26 -25.38 -6.52
CA PHE A 823 -15.07 -26.52 -5.62
C PHE A 823 -14.35 -26.09 -4.33
N GLU A 824 -15.01 -26.28 -3.19
CA GLU A 824 -14.50 -25.95 -1.85
C GLU A 824 -13.95 -27.19 -1.15
N VAL A 825 -14.71 -28.29 -1.18
CA VAL A 825 -14.43 -29.53 -0.45
C VAL A 825 -15.34 -30.64 -0.95
N GLN A 826 -14.95 -31.91 -0.83
CA GLN A 826 -15.83 -33.06 -1.03
C GLN A 826 -16.03 -33.82 0.28
N VAL A 827 -17.26 -34.24 0.57
CA VAL A 827 -17.60 -35.09 1.71
C VAL A 827 -18.13 -36.42 1.17
N SER A 828 -17.51 -37.55 1.51
CA SER A 828 -17.97 -38.85 1.03
C SER A 828 -19.18 -39.35 1.84
N PRO A 829 -19.99 -40.31 1.33
CA PRO A 829 -21.07 -40.93 2.11
C PRO A 829 -20.59 -41.65 3.38
N LYS A 830 -19.29 -41.99 3.43
CA LYS A 830 -18.61 -42.54 4.61
C LYS A 830 -18.15 -41.46 5.59
N GLY A 831 -18.47 -40.20 5.30
CA GLY A 831 -18.12 -39.02 6.07
C GLY A 831 -16.69 -38.54 5.86
N GLU A 832 -15.97 -38.90 4.80
CA GLU A 832 -14.59 -38.46 4.60
C GLU A 832 -14.55 -37.11 3.88
N VAL A 833 -13.89 -36.12 4.47
CA VAL A 833 -13.75 -34.76 3.93
C VAL A 833 -12.44 -34.65 3.16
N LEU A 834 -12.51 -34.33 1.88
CA LEU A 834 -11.42 -34.30 0.89
C LEU A 834 -11.27 -32.88 0.36
N ARG A 835 -10.05 -32.32 0.41
CA ARG A 835 -9.77 -30.97 -0.13
C ARG A 835 -8.80 -30.94 -1.30
N ASP A 836 -8.00 -32.00 -1.48
CA ASP A 836 -6.97 -32.07 -2.52
C ASP A 836 -6.60 -33.53 -2.83
N PHE A 837 -5.78 -33.73 -3.87
CA PHE A 837 -5.15 -35.00 -4.22
C PHE A 837 -3.62 -34.90 -4.04
N GLY A 838 -3.03 -35.83 -3.28
CA GLY A 838 -1.59 -35.82 -3.03
C GLY A 838 -0.76 -36.12 -4.28
N ARG A 839 0.58 -36.06 -4.16
CA ARG A 839 1.59 -36.23 -5.25
C ARG A 839 1.47 -37.51 -6.11
N LYS A 840 0.57 -38.45 -5.79
CA LYS A 840 0.31 -39.69 -6.52
C LYS A 840 -1.17 -39.86 -6.94
N GLY A 841 -1.96 -38.78 -6.96
CA GLY A 841 -3.39 -38.82 -7.31
C GLY A 841 -4.29 -39.47 -6.25
N ARG A 842 -3.81 -39.63 -5.01
CA ARG A 842 -4.60 -40.18 -3.90
C ARG A 842 -5.32 -39.05 -3.15
N PRO A 843 -6.63 -39.18 -2.83
CA PRO A 843 -7.36 -38.16 -2.09
C PRO A 843 -6.72 -37.89 -0.72
N VAL A 844 -6.52 -36.61 -0.40
CA VAL A 844 -6.07 -36.19 0.93
C VAL A 844 -7.29 -36.02 1.81
N ILE A 845 -7.52 -36.99 2.69
CA ILE A 845 -8.57 -36.93 3.70
C ILE A 845 -8.11 -35.95 4.78
N VAL A 846 -8.74 -34.79 4.84
CA VAL A 846 -8.41 -33.73 5.80
C VAL A 846 -9.21 -33.86 7.09
N GLU A 847 -10.36 -34.55 7.04
CA GLU A 847 -11.28 -34.71 8.18
C GLU A 847 -12.24 -35.89 7.95
N ARG A 848 -12.87 -36.41 9.01
CA ARG A 848 -13.96 -37.40 8.93
C ARG A 848 -15.15 -36.99 9.80
N VAL A 849 -16.29 -36.74 9.18
CA VAL A 849 -17.60 -36.51 9.79
C VAL A 849 -18.38 -37.83 9.93
N ARG A 850 -19.52 -37.82 10.64
CA ARG A 850 -20.38 -39.00 10.69
C ARG A 850 -20.91 -39.31 9.28
N PRO A 851 -20.98 -40.58 8.87
CA PRO A 851 -21.68 -40.96 7.65
C PRO A 851 -23.13 -40.42 7.69
N PHE A 852 -23.53 -39.72 6.64
CA PHE A 852 -24.91 -39.28 6.44
C PHE A 852 -25.24 -39.46 4.95
N PRO A 853 -26.52 -39.68 4.61
CA PRO A 853 -26.94 -39.69 3.22
C PRO A 853 -26.76 -38.29 2.63
N ILE A 854 -25.96 -38.18 1.58
CA ILE A 854 -25.75 -36.92 0.88
C ILE A 854 -26.93 -36.70 -0.05
N GLU A 855 -27.67 -35.63 0.21
CA GLU A 855 -28.69 -35.12 -0.70
C GLU A 855 -28.11 -33.98 -1.53
N ALA A 856 -28.25 -34.08 -2.85
CA ALA A 856 -27.85 -33.01 -3.76
C ALA A 856 -28.83 -31.82 -3.65
N GLY A 857 -28.32 -30.60 -3.62
CA GLY A 857 -29.14 -29.40 -3.51
C GLY A 857 -28.34 -28.14 -3.19
N ARG A 858 -29.03 -26.99 -3.07
CA ARG A 858 -28.43 -25.72 -2.64
C ARG A 858 -28.37 -25.58 -1.13
N SER A 859 -27.39 -24.82 -0.65
CA SER A 859 -27.18 -24.53 0.76
C SER A 859 -26.31 -23.28 0.98
N VAL A 860 -25.84 -23.03 2.21
CA VAL A 860 -25.04 -21.84 2.57
C VAL A 860 -23.82 -22.19 3.39
N VAL A 861 -22.78 -21.34 3.27
CA VAL A 861 -21.66 -21.24 4.21
C VAL A 861 -21.98 -20.10 5.17
N GLN A 862 -22.25 -20.47 6.41
CA GLN A 862 -22.53 -19.52 7.48
C GLN A 862 -21.50 -19.73 8.58
N ASN A 863 -20.77 -18.67 8.95
CA ASN A 863 -19.70 -18.74 9.95
C ASN A 863 -18.63 -19.78 9.58
N GLY A 864 -18.29 -19.88 8.29
CA GLY A 864 -17.30 -20.84 7.77
C GLY A 864 -17.71 -22.32 7.83
N THR A 865 -19.02 -22.64 7.99
CA THR A 865 -19.54 -24.02 8.01
C THR A 865 -20.56 -24.22 6.88
N VAL A 866 -20.41 -25.31 6.12
CA VAL A 866 -21.33 -25.74 5.05
C VAL A 866 -22.54 -26.44 5.65
N VAL A 867 -23.77 -26.07 5.29
CA VAL A 867 -24.98 -26.81 5.70
C VAL A 867 -25.34 -27.87 4.63
N PHE A 868 -25.77 -29.10 4.97
CA PHE A 868 -26.18 -30.11 3.96
C PHE A 868 -27.72 -30.24 3.88
N PRO A 869 -28.33 -30.26 2.67
CA PRO A 869 -29.77 -30.40 2.48
C PRO A 869 -30.35 -31.66 3.13
N GLY A 870 -31.59 -31.59 3.62
CA GLY A 870 -32.30 -32.74 4.22
C GLY A 870 -31.76 -33.22 5.56
N THR A 871 -30.60 -32.71 6.00
CA THR A 871 -30.02 -33.05 7.29
C THR A 871 -30.44 -32.03 8.35
N VAL A 872 -30.97 -32.50 9.49
CA VAL A 872 -31.12 -31.67 10.71
C VAL A 872 -29.73 -31.36 11.33
N GLN A 873 -28.68 -31.94 10.77
CA GLN A 873 -27.29 -31.72 11.13
C GLN A 873 -26.73 -30.48 10.42
N ARG A 874 -26.45 -29.43 11.21
CA ARG A 874 -25.19 -28.70 11.02
C ARG A 874 -24.11 -29.77 10.98
N PRO A 875 -23.26 -29.95 9.95
CA PRO A 875 -22.04 -30.72 10.13
C PRO A 875 -21.16 -29.96 11.13
N LYS A 876 -21.48 -30.13 12.41
CA LYS A 876 -20.52 -30.00 13.49
C LYS A 876 -19.53 -31.13 13.28
N VAL A 877 -18.28 -30.76 13.10
CA VAL A 877 -17.17 -31.59 13.53
C VAL A 877 -17.37 -31.83 15.04
N GLN A 878 -18.00 -32.94 15.39
CA GLN A 878 -18.23 -33.31 16.78
C GLN A 878 -17.04 -34.12 17.27
N GLY A 879 -16.32 -33.54 18.23
CA GLY A 879 -15.40 -34.25 19.11
C GLY A 879 -16.06 -35.50 19.69
N ARG A 880 -15.24 -36.54 19.89
CA ARG A 880 -15.67 -37.83 20.45
C ARG A 880 -16.46 -37.65 21.75
N LYS A 881 -17.52 -38.44 21.91
CA LYS A 881 -18.26 -38.57 23.17
C LYS A 881 -17.42 -39.36 24.19
N ALA A 882 -17.37 -38.88 25.42
CA ALA A 882 -17.01 -39.68 26.59
C ALA A 882 -17.95 -40.90 26.70
N VAL A 883 -17.38 -42.07 27.00
CA VAL A 883 -18.09 -43.27 27.43
C VAL A 883 -17.64 -43.51 28.86
N ASN A 884 -18.63 -43.53 29.77
CA ASN A 884 -18.62 -43.88 31.20
C ASN A 884 -17.30 -43.89 31.95
#